data_AF-A0A673JPX7-F1
#
_entry.id   AF-A0A673JPX7-F1
#
_cell.length_a   1.000
_cell.length_b   1.000
_cell.length_c   1.000
_cell.angle_alpha   90.00
_cell.angle_beta   90.00
_cell.angle_gamma   90.00
#
_symmetry.space_group_name_H-M   'P 1'
#
loop_
_entity.id
_entity.type
_entity.pdbx_description
1 polymer ?
#
loop_
_entity_poly.entity_id
_entity_poly.type
_entity_poly.pdbx_seq_one_letter_code
_entity_poly.pdbx_strand_id
1 'polypeptide(L)'
;LICKTDERLTAEEMDEQRIQNVAYQYLCRLEEAKRWMEACLKEELPAPTELEEALRNGVYLAKLGHCFAPRVVPLKKIYDLDQQRYKASGLQFRHTDNINHWRSAMMEVGLPTIFHPETTDVYDKKNMPRAVYCIHALSLFLFRLGLAPQIHDLCGKVKFTEEEINNMKRELDKYGIQMPAFSKIGGILANELSVDEAAVHAAVIAINEAVDRGCVEVTGQALRNPSAALNGLQDSLVLVYQEMLRQARLQKAARARTHANGSAEKDIYEEYLTQREIQDSISRVNSRAAVERVDEALDCSDSLALFSALQNSSLALTGLIRDHAGWYLEQLTSDREQKALDLGCVDPLERDELQEGVSVANEEAQRDRTMQQAVCKINEAVRRGEARQTVRALMNPDAHLPDVYPFAAELYQRELAPLQRQCPQGELQQEELFVAVEMLSAVALVNQAVEVQDFGAFSATLLSPAAGLADIDDSLMQRYFEQLCELKRRAGKALLSWNDLQTGLNAVNSAAHEEHEQILTIGLINQALSRSDPQKTLSALMLPSSGLQDIFPLNARRYHDVLTRAKRHKSELSRDPGAELWLADIQEAVRLANQDTQKALKMCLGLAAVNQAVKEGRASQTLRVLRLPEVALRSVVSGCADGYQTELTALLRAKTLEGQSNTNTHTTRALSYFFHLQKLEGTWERPQGFVQNSTFLTHEEIQAVCSSVTAAHSRGVQWKTSEPLVLQLQARMRGFLLRQKLAERLHFLNTQLPAVITIQSHWRRFIQQREYHRRLQHLYQNWRAVVKIQATVKMWLARRRYLARLAYFRRHVGAIIRIQAFFRASRTREEYHLLVHSSAPPLSVVRKFAHLLEFGDSDIRQEGELQRLREEVVRSIRANRQLEADLDLMDLKIGLLVRNRVTLQEVVSHCKKLTKKNKEQLSDMMALDKHKGLKALSKEKRDKLEAYQHLFYLLQTQPLYLAQLIFLMPQNKSTSFMETVIFTLFNYGSDCREAFLLLQLFTAALRHEIQVKVDRPQEVVTGSPTVIKMLVSFYRHARGQNALKDILGPSIRDVLQDRSLNIRTDPLEIYKSWINQTESQTGQKRCVSHINTHLWYGLRYTAKVLRDALQEKFPQAGEDELYKVRLSNVKKDTKLLIFR
;
A
#
# COMPACT_ATOMS: atom_id res chain seq x y z
N LEU A 1 -49.92 -58.23 -15.23
CA LEU A 1 -51.38 -58.14 -15.41
C LEU A 1 -51.76 -56.71 -15.75
N ILE A 2 -52.02 -56.43 -17.04
CA ILE A 2 -53.09 -55.59 -17.61
C ILE A 2 -52.92 -55.76 -19.13
N CYS A 3 -53.97 -56.30 -19.76
CA CYS A 3 -54.08 -56.53 -21.19
C CYS A 3 -54.03 -55.19 -21.95
N LYS A 4 -53.22 -55.11 -23.01
CA LYS A 4 -53.47 -54.22 -24.14
C LYS A 4 -53.71 -55.07 -25.37
N THR A 5 -54.77 -54.70 -26.07
CA THR A 5 -55.41 -55.31 -27.22
C THR A 5 -54.45 -55.41 -28.41
N ASP A 6 -54.32 -56.62 -28.96
CA ASP A 6 -53.77 -56.88 -30.29
C ASP A 6 -54.73 -56.28 -31.35
N GLU A 7 -54.58 -54.99 -31.65
CA GLU A 7 -55.04 -54.46 -32.93
C GLU A 7 -54.03 -54.87 -34.00
N ARG A 8 -54.50 -55.48 -35.09
CA ARG A 8 -53.66 -55.83 -36.25
C ARG A 8 -53.10 -54.54 -36.85
N LEU A 9 -51.89 -54.19 -36.46
CA LEU A 9 -51.07 -53.14 -37.05
C LEU A 9 -50.99 -53.37 -38.57
N THR A 10 -51.18 -52.30 -39.33
CA THR A 10 -50.97 -52.33 -40.79
C THR A 10 -49.51 -52.65 -41.10
N ALA A 11 -49.21 -53.17 -42.30
CA ALA A 11 -47.84 -53.50 -42.69
C ALA A 11 -46.89 -52.29 -42.58
N GLU A 12 -47.41 -51.07 -42.81
CA GLU A 12 -46.67 -49.82 -42.66
C GLU A 12 -46.42 -49.48 -41.17
N GLU A 13 -47.40 -49.62 -40.28
CA GLU A 13 -47.23 -49.39 -38.84
C GLU A 13 -46.31 -50.43 -38.16
N MET A 14 -46.35 -51.69 -38.62
CA MET A 14 -45.42 -52.73 -38.17
C MET A 14 -43.98 -52.39 -38.56
N ASP A 15 -43.76 -51.86 -39.76
CA ASP A 15 -42.43 -51.47 -40.22
C ASP A 15 -41.96 -50.19 -39.52
N GLU A 16 -42.86 -49.24 -39.24
CA GLU A 16 -42.55 -48.06 -38.43
C GLU A 16 -42.15 -48.42 -37.00
N GLN A 17 -42.87 -49.35 -36.36
CA GLN A 17 -42.52 -49.86 -35.03
C GLN A 17 -41.22 -50.66 -35.05
N ARG A 18 -40.95 -51.42 -36.12
CA ARG A 18 -39.69 -52.14 -36.29
C ARG A 18 -38.51 -51.17 -36.40
N ILE A 19 -38.63 -50.11 -37.19
CA ILE A 19 -37.57 -49.09 -37.34
C ILE A 19 -37.39 -48.29 -36.03
N GLN A 20 -38.48 -47.96 -35.33
CA GLN A 20 -38.39 -47.33 -34.00
C GLN A 20 -37.68 -48.22 -32.98
N ASN A 21 -37.94 -49.52 -32.99
CA ASN A 21 -37.23 -50.48 -32.12
C ASN A 21 -35.74 -50.57 -32.45
N VAL A 22 -35.36 -50.51 -33.73
CA VAL A 22 -33.95 -50.48 -34.16
C VAL A 22 -33.26 -49.20 -33.69
N ALA A 23 -33.90 -48.04 -33.84
CA ALA A 23 -33.38 -46.77 -33.34
C ALA A 23 -33.22 -46.77 -31.81
N TYR A 24 -34.20 -47.33 -31.08
CA TYR A 24 -34.13 -47.50 -29.63
C TYR A 24 -32.97 -48.41 -29.20
N GLN A 25 -32.80 -49.56 -29.86
CA GLN A 25 -31.70 -50.48 -29.56
C GLN A 25 -30.34 -49.84 -29.78
N TYR A 26 -30.19 -49.05 -30.85
CA TYR A 26 -28.94 -48.34 -31.10
C TYR A 26 -28.65 -47.25 -30.07
N LEU A 27 -29.66 -46.49 -29.64
CA LEU A 27 -29.53 -45.53 -28.54
C LEU A 27 -29.10 -46.21 -27.23
N CYS A 28 -29.63 -47.41 -26.94
CA CYS A 28 -29.13 -48.20 -25.82
C CYS A 28 -27.64 -48.54 -25.98
N ARG A 29 -27.19 -48.99 -27.16
CA ARG A 29 -25.77 -49.32 -27.40
C ARG A 29 -24.84 -48.10 -27.28
N LEU A 30 -25.31 -46.90 -27.66
CA LEU A 30 -24.58 -45.65 -27.47
C LEU A 30 -24.44 -45.29 -25.99
N GLU A 31 -25.51 -45.41 -25.21
CA GLU A 31 -25.48 -45.18 -23.76
C GLU A 31 -24.57 -46.17 -23.03
N GLU A 32 -24.54 -47.44 -23.46
CA GLU A 32 -23.63 -48.45 -22.92
C GLU A 32 -22.16 -48.10 -23.21
N ALA A 33 -21.85 -47.74 -24.46
CA ALA A 33 -20.52 -47.33 -24.86
C ALA A 33 -20.06 -46.08 -24.10
N LYS A 34 -20.96 -45.09 -23.94
CA LYS A 34 -20.73 -43.89 -23.15
C LYS A 34 -20.30 -44.23 -21.72
N ARG A 35 -21.15 -44.95 -20.97
CA ARG A 35 -20.88 -45.26 -19.55
C ARG A 35 -19.59 -46.05 -19.38
N TRP A 36 -19.29 -46.95 -20.32
CA TRP A 36 -18.05 -47.70 -20.30
C TRP A 36 -16.83 -46.80 -20.55
N MET A 37 -16.89 -45.89 -21.53
CA MET A 37 -15.82 -44.92 -21.77
C MET A 37 -15.63 -43.96 -20.59
N GLU A 38 -16.70 -43.49 -19.96
CA GLU A 38 -16.63 -42.66 -18.74
C GLU A 38 -15.96 -43.40 -17.59
N ALA A 39 -16.26 -44.69 -17.42
CA ALA A 39 -15.62 -45.55 -16.42
C ALA A 39 -14.11 -45.74 -16.68
N CYS A 40 -13.71 -45.82 -17.95
CA CYS A 40 -12.29 -45.96 -18.33
C CYS A 40 -11.52 -44.63 -18.22
N LEU A 41 -12.11 -43.52 -18.68
CA LEU A 41 -11.47 -42.22 -18.78
C LEU A 41 -11.54 -41.41 -17.47
N LYS A 42 -12.51 -41.70 -16.60
CA LYS A 42 -12.86 -40.89 -15.41
C LYS A 42 -13.20 -39.43 -15.77
N GLU A 43 -13.72 -39.21 -16.97
CA GLU A 43 -14.22 -37.94 -17.50
C GLU A 43 -15.68 -38.14 -17.93
N GLU A 44 -16.53 -37.12 -17.78
CA GLU A 44 -17.92 -37.16 -18.26
C GLU A 44 -18.00 -36.96 -19.78
N LEU A 45 -18.80 -37.79 -20.46
CA LEU A 45 -19.03 -37.73 -21.90
C LEU A 45 -20.42 -37.10 -22.21
N PRO A 46 -20.59 -36.51 -23.40
CA PRO A 46 -21.84 -35.87 -23.81
C PRO A 46 -23.03 -36.86 -23.88
N ALA A 47 -24.24 -36.34 -24.06
CA ALA A 47 -25.47 -37.15 -24.14
C ALA A 47 -25.40 -38.17 -25.30
N PRO A 48 -26.09 -39.32 -25.23
CA PRO A 48 -26.06 -40.35 -26.28
C PRO A 48 -26.39 -39.84 -27.68
N THR A 49 -27.26 -38.84 -27.78
CA THR A 49 -27.64 -38.16 -29.03
C THR A 49 -26.51 -37.34 -29.65
N GLU A 50 -25.60 -36.82 -28.82
CA GLU A 50 -24.46 -36.00 -29.24
C GLU A 50 -23.13 -36.77 -29.23
N LEU A 51 -23.13 -38.00 -28.68
CA LEU A 51 -21.95 -38.82 -28.53
C LEU A 51 -21.26 -39.11 -29.88
N GLU A 52 -22.04 -39.41 -30.91
CA GLU A 52 -21.50 -39.63 -32.26
C GLU A 52 -20.71 -38.43 -32.76
N GLU A 53 -21.23 -37.22 -32.56
CA GLU A 53 -20.58 -35.98 -33.02
C GLU A 53 -19.31 -35.69 -32.19
N ALA A 54 -19.33 -36.02 -30.90
CA ALA A 54 -18.19 -35.86 -30.01
C ALA A 54 -17.02 -36.81 -30.31
N LEU A 55 -17.30 -38.00 -30.86
CA LEU A 55 -16.25 -38.97 -31.23
C LEU A 55 -15.54 -38.61 -32.55
N ARG A 56 -16.12 -37.75 -33.40
CA ARG A 56 -15.57 -37.40 -34.73
C ARG A 56 -14.19 -36.76 -34.70
N ASN A 57 -13.87 -36.01 -33.64
CA ASN A 57 -12.58 -35.35 -33.46
C ASN A 57 -11.46 -36.29 -32.97
N GLY A 58 -11.81 -37.54 -32.67
CA GLY A 58 -10.90 -38.59 -32.23
C GLY A 58 -10.26 -38.38 -30.86
N VAL A 59 -10.52 -37.27 -30.14
CA VAL A 59 -9.83 -36.95 -28.88
C VAL A 59 -10.16 -37.98 -27.81
N TYR A 60 -11.45 -38.28 -27.59
CA TYR A 60 -11.88 -39.31 -26.63
C TYR A 60 -11.37 -40.70 -27.00
N LEU A 61 -11.31 -41.02 -28.29
CA LEU A 61 -10.77 -42.30 -28.80
C LEU A 61 -9.26 -42.41 -28.54
N ALA A 62 -8.51 -41.33 -28.76
CA ALA A 62 -7.07 -41.30 -28.48
C ALA A 62 -6.78 -41.34 -26.97
N LYS A 63 -7.57 -40.64 -26.14
CA LYS A 63 -7.49 -40.76 -24.67
C LYS A 63 -7.77 -42.18 -24.21
N LEU A 64 -8.78 -42.83 -24.81
CA LEU A 64 -9.08 -44.23 -24.53
C LEU A 64 -7.90 -45.13 -24.91
N GLY A 65 -7.30 -44.89 -26.09
CA GLY A 65 -6.05 -45.55 -26.51
C GLY A 65 -4.88 -45.33 -25.53
N HIS A 66 -4.77 -44.15 -24.93
CA HIS A 66 -3.77 -43.88 -23.89
C HIS A 66 -4.00 -44.72 -22.61
N CYS A 67 -5.25 -44.96 -22.22
CA CYS A 67 -5.58 -45.74 -21.02
C CYS A 67 -5.03 -47.17 -21.06
N PHE A 68 -5.09 -47.83 -22.22
CA PHE A 68 -4.66 -49.21 -22.36
C PHE A 68 -3.33 -49.40 -23.10
N ALA A 69 -2.88 -48.42 -23.90
CA ALA A 69 -1.58 -48.44 -24.60
C ALA A 69 -0.85 -47.08 -24.49
N PRO A 70 -0.44 -46.65 -23.27
CA PRO A 70 0.16 -45.33 -23.04
C PRO A 70 1.51 -45.13 -23.75
N ARG A 71 2.20 -46.23 -24.11
CA ARG A 71 3.46 -46.21 -24.87
C ARG A 71 3.26 -45.80 -26.33
N VAL A 72 2.19 -46.29 -26.96
CA VAL A 72 1.85 -46.02 -28.37
C VAL A 72 1.19 -44.66 -28.52
N VAL A 73 0.34 -44.29 -27.57
CA VAL A 73 -0.38 -43.00 -27.56
C VAL A 73 -0.03 -42.20 -26.31
N PRO A 74 1.10 -41.47 -26.29
CA PRO A 74 1.39 -40.51 -25.22
C PRO A 74 0.41 -39.35 -25.28
N LEU A 75 -0.07 -38.86 -24.12
CA LEU A 75 -0.98 -37.70 -24.04
C LEU A 75 -0.46 -36.46 -24.81
N LYS A 76 0.87 -36.27 -24.85
CA LYS A 76 1.51 -35.16 -25.57
C LYS A 76 1.34 -35.21 -27.10
N LYS A 77 1.03 -36.38 -27.67
CA LYS A 77 0.83 -36.55 -29.12
C LYS A 77 -0.64 -36.35 -29.54
N ILE A 78 -1.57 -36.32 -28.60
CA ILE A 78 -2.99 -36.11 -28.87
C ILE A 78 -3.20 -34.65 -29.27
N TYR A 79 -3.75 -34.44 -30.48
CA TYR A 79 -4.08 -33.11 -30.97
C TYR A 79 -5.35 -32.59 -30.30
N ASP A 80 -5.30 -31.35 -29.79
CA ASP A 80 -6.44 -30.67 -29.15
C ASP A 80 -7.03 -31.45 -27.96
N LEU A 81 -6.17 -31.84 -27.01
CA LEU A 81 -6.50 -32.65 -25.83
C LEU A 81 -7.68 -32.10 -25.00
N ASP A 82 -7.80 -30.77 -24.91
CA ASP A 82 -8.88 -30.07 -24.18
C ASP A 82 -10.09 -29.69 -25.08
N GLN A 83 -10.07 -30.07 -26.36
CA GLN A 83 -11.09 -29.74 -27.37
C GLN A 83 -11.37 -28.23 -27.54
N GLN A 84 -10.41 -27.36 -27.20
CA GLN A 84 -10.57 -25.91 -27.29
C GLN A 84 -10.67 -25.45 -28.75
N ARG A 85 -9.88 -26.06 -29.65
CA ARG A 85 -9.91 -25.73 -31.08
C ARG A 85 -11.16 -26.29 -31.75
N TYR A 86 -11.57 -27.49 -31.38
CA TYR A 86 -12.82 -28.09 -31.83
C TYR A 86 -14.02 -27.21 -31.48
N LYS A 87 -14.09 -26.69 -30.25
CA LYS A 87 -15.17 -25.77 -29.83
C LYS A 87 -15.11 -24.40 -30.51
N ALA A 88 -13.91 -23.90 -30.85
CA ALA A 88 -13.72 -22.59 -31.45
C ALA A 88 -13.86 -22.55 -32.98
N SER A 89 -13.45 -23.62 -33.68
CA SER A 89 -13.32 -23.64 -35.15
C SER A 89 -13.91 -24.89 -35.80
N GLY A 90 -14.52 -25.80 -35.04
CA GLY A 90 -15.06 -27.06 -35.54
C GLY A 90 -14.00 -28.09 -35.90
N LEU A 91 -14.38 -29.09 -36.70
CA LEU A 91 -13.54 -30.21 -37.08
C LEU A 91 -12.43 -29.80 -38.07
N GLN A 92 -11.18 -29.91 -37.64
CA GLN A 92 -9.96 -29.73 -38.45
C GLN A 92 -9.37 -31.07 -38.92
N PHE A 93 -8.76 -31.09 -40.11
CA PHE A 93 -8.16 -32.30 -40.69
C PHE A 93 -7.17 -33.01 -39.76
N ARG A 94 -6.42 -32.26 -38.96
CA ARG A 94 -5.45 -32.80 -37.99
C ARG A 94 -6.07 -33.67 -36.88
N HIS A 95 -7.39 -33.59 -36.65
CA HIS A 95 -8.08 -34.52 -35.75
C HIS A 95 -8.09 -35.97 -36.27
N THR A 96 -7.86 -36.20 -37.56
CA THR A 96 -7.67 -37.56 -38.11
C THR A 96 -6.49 -38.29 -37.47
N ASP A 97 -5.45 -37.56 -37.03
CA ASP A 97 -4.31 -38.13 -36.30
C ASP A 97 -4.76 -38.82 -35.01
N ASN A 98 -5.71 -38.24 -34.28
CA ASN A 98 -6.21 -38.82 -33.02
C ASN A 98 -6.92 -40.17 -33.26
N ILE A 99 -7.69 -40.28 -34.35
CA ILE A 99 -8.35 -41.52 -34.74
C ILE A 99 -7.31 -42.58 -35.15
N ASN A 100 -6.26 -42.18 -35.86
CA ASN A 100 -5.16 -43.08 -36.25
C ASN A 100 -4.34 -43.56 -35.04
N HIS A 101 -4.14 -42.70 -34.03
CA HIS A 101 -3.52 -43.09 -32.76
C HIS A 101 -4.36 -44.17 -32.04
N TRP A 102 -5.68 -43.99 -31.98
CA TRP A 102 -6.57 -45.01 -31.40
C TRP A 102 -6.53 -46.34 -32.15
N ARG A 103 -6.52 -46.33 -33.50
CA ARG A 103 -6.34 -47.55 -34.31
C ARG A 103 -5.01 -48.24 -34.03
N SER A 104 -3.94 -47.46 -33.88
CA SER A 104 -2.61 -47.99 -33.53
C SER A 104 -2.60 -48.63 -32.14
N ALA A 105 -3.28 -48.02 -31.18
CA ALA A 105 -3.45 -48.57 -29.84
C ALA A 105 -4.22 -49.91 -29.85
N MET A 106 -5.28 -50.02 -30.66
CA MET A 106 -6.05 -51.28 -30.77
C MET A 106 -5.23 -52.40 -31.43
N MET A 107 -4.39 -52.08 -32.41
CA MET A 107 -3.46 -53.04 -33.00
C MET A 107 -2.41 -53.53 -31.99
N GLU A 108 -1.88 -52.65 -31.14
CA GLU A 108 -0.91 -53.01 -30.08
C GLU A 108 -1.52 -53.94 -29.05
N VAL A 109 -2.77 -53.69 -28.67
CA VAL A 109 -3.52 -54.53 -27.72
C VAL A 109 -3.95 -55.87 -28.35
N GLY A 110 -3.85 -56.02 -29.67
CA GLY A 110 -4.14 -57.26 -30.36
C GLY A 110 -5.62 -57.47 -30.70
N LEU A 111 -6.42 -56.40 -30.77
CA LEU A 111 -7.81 -56.50 -31.22
C LEU A 111 -7.85 -56.93 -32.72
N PRO A 112 -8.63 -57.95 -33.11
CA PRO A 112 -8.69 -58.40 -34.50
C PRO A 112 -9.15 -57.29 -35.46
N THR A 113 -8.49 -57.20 -36.62
CA THR A 113 -8.73 -56.12 -37.60
C THR A 113 -10.14 -56.08 -38.17
N ILE A 114 -10.91 -57.17 -38.04
CA ILE A 114 -12.33 -57.25 -38.38
C ILE A 114 -13.19 -56.23 -37.60
N PHE A 115 -12.78 -55.86 -36.38
CA PHE A 115 -13.50 -54.89 -35.55
C PHE A 115 -13.11 -53.45 -35.84
N HIS A 116 -11.95 -53.20 -36.47
CA HIS A 116 -11.45 -51.84 -36.66
C HIS A 116 -12.32 -51.02 -37.64
N PRO A 117 -12.73 -49.80 -37.27
CA PRO A 117 -13.35 -48.85 -38.20
C PRO A 117 -12.28 -48.16 -39.06
N GLU A 118 -12.70 -47.66 -40.23
CA GLU A 118 -11.86 -46.78 -41.04
C GLU A 118 -11.87 -45.34 -40.49
N THR A 119 -10.82 -44.57 -40.81
CA THR A 119 -10.72 -43.17 -40.33
C THR A 119 -11.84 -42.31 -40.90
N THR A 120 -12.32 -42.62 -42.11
CA THR A 120 -13.49 -41.99 -42.76
C THR A 120 -14.82 -42.37 -42.12
N ASP A 121 -14.93 -43.54 -41.49
CA ASP A 121 -16.16 -43.96 -40.80
C ASP A 121 -16.47 -43.04 -39.63
N VAL A 122 -15.43 -42.59 -38.92
CA VAL A 122 -15.50 -41.71 -37.74
C VAL A 122 -15.43 -40.23 -38.11
N TYR A 123 -14.43 -39.79 -38.90
CA TYR A 123 -14.20 -38.37 -39.17
C TYR A 123 -15.34 -37.74 -40.01
N ASP A 124 -15.76 -38.41 -41.09
CA ASP A 124 -16.83 -37.94 -41.99
C ASP A 124 -18.24 -38.34 -41.52
N LYS A 125 -18.36 -39.06 -40.39
CA LYS A 125 -19.60 -39.65 -39.89
C LYS A 125 -20.29 -40.57 -40.93
N LYS A 126 -19.51 -41.27 -41.77
CA LYS A 126 -20.04 -42.18 -42.80
C LYS A 126 -20.61 -43.48 -42.23
N ASN A 127 -19.98 -44.02 -41.17
CA ASN A 127 -20.40 -45.28 -40.55
C ASN A 127 -20.04 -45.31 -39.06
N MET A 128 -20.63 -44.38 -38.31
CA MET A 128 -20.44 -44.32 -36.86
C MET A 128 -20.88 -45.60 -36.11
N PRO A 129 -21.93 -46.34 -36.53
CA PRO A 129 -22.29 -47.61 -35.89
C PRO A 129 -21.16 -48.64 -35.87
N ARG A 130 -20.26 -48.65 -36.87
CA ARG A 130 -19.07 -49.52 -36.89
C ARG A 130 -18.05 -49.13 -35.83
N ALA A 131 -17.88 -47.83 -35.56
CA ALA A 131 -17.01 -47.36 -34.48
C ALA A 131 -17.58 -47.74 -33.10
N VAL A 132 -18.88 -47.61 -32.90
CA VAL A 132 -19.56 -48.07 -31.67
C VAL A 132 -19.41 -49.58 -31.50
N TYR A 133 -19.60 -50.36 -32.57
CA TYR A 133 -19.37 -51.81 -32.57
C TYR A 133 -17.93 -52.17 -32.17
N CYS A 134 -16.95 -51.43 -32.67
CA CYS A 134 -15.55 -51.60 -32.27
C CYS A 134 -15.33 -51.31 -30.77
N ILE A 135 -15.98 -50.29 -30.22
CA ILE A 135 -15.88 -49.96 -28.78
C ILE A 135 -16.45 -51.09 -27.92
N HIS A 136 -17.58 -51.68 -28.32
CA HIS A 136 -18.16 -52.85 -27.64
C HIS A 136 -17.24 -54.08 -27.70
N ALA A 137 -16.61 -54.34 -28.85
CA ALA A 137 -15.62 -55.41 -28.99
C ALA A 137 -14.37 -55.16 -28.15
N LEU A 138 -13.85 -53.93 -28.18
CA LEU A 138 -12.71 -53.50 -27.39
C LEU A 138 -12.99 -53.60 -25.88
N SER A 139 -14.20 -53.24 -25.44
CA SER A 139 -14.61 -53.35 -24.04
C SER A 139 -14.57 -54.78 -23.54
N LEU A 140 -15.17 -55.71 -24.27
CA LEU A 140 -15.15 -57.14 -23.93
C LEU A 140 -13.72 -57.70 -23.94
N PHE A 141 -12.89 -57.25 -24.88
CA PHE A 141 -11.49 -57.67 -24.97
C PHE A 141 -10.64 -57.15 -23.81
N LEU A 142 -10.73 -55.85 -23.49
CA LEU A 142 -9.99 -55.24 -22.38
C LEU A 142 -10.48 -55.72 -21.00
N PHE A 143 -11.77 -56.05 -20.86
CA PHE A 143 -12.30 -56.66 -19.65
C PHE A 143 -11.72 -58.04 -19.41
N ARG A 144 -11.60 -58.86 -20.47
CA ARG A 144 -10.93 -60.17 -20.38
C ARG A 144 -9.47 -60.00 -19.96
N LEU A 145 -8.74 -59.04 -20.53
CA LEU A 145 -7.36 -58.73 -20.12
C LEU A 145 -7.22 -58.07 -18.73
N GLY A 146 -8.31 -57.83 -18.00
CA GLY A 146 -8.29 -57.15 -16.70
C GLY A 146 -7.89 -55.67 -16.74
N LEU A 147 -7.82 -55.06 -17.93
CA LEU A 147 -7.39 -53.67 -18.12
C LEU A 147 -8.54 -52.65 -18.02
N ALA A 148 -9.79 -53.09 -18.17
CA ALA A 148 -10.97 -52.23 -18.15
C ALA A 148 -12.17 -52.92 -17.46
N PRO A 149 -13.15 -52.16 -16.93
CA PRO A 149 -14.40 -52.72 -16.40
C PRO A 149 -15.30 -53.28 -17.50
N GLN A 150 -16.25 -54.15 -17.15
CA GLN A 150 -17.22 -54.74 -18.07
C GLN A 150 -18.26 -53.70 -18.56
N ILE A 151 -18.59 -53.70 -19.85
CA ILE A 151 -19.73 -52.96 -20.39
C ILE A 151 -21.05 -53.60 -19.93
N HIS A 152 -21.97 -52.79 -19.43
CA HIS A 152 -23.26 -53.26 -18.91
C HIS A 152 -24.31 -53.29 -20.03
N ASP A 153 -25.16 -54.32 -20.08
CA ASP A 153 -26.29 -54.37 -21.02
C ASP A 153 -27.50 -53.60 -20.44
N LEU A 154 -27.84 -52.49 -21.11
CA LEU A 154 -28.84 -51.51 -20.73
C LEU A 154 -30.07 -51.52 -21.65
N CYS A 155 -30.07 -52.36 -22.69
CA CYS A 155 -31.21 -52.57 -23.57
C CYS A 155 -32.48 -52.92 -22.76
N GLY A 156 -33.53 -52.10 -22.85
CA GLY A 156 -34.79 -52.27 -22.12
C GLY A 156 -34.81 -51.72 -20.68
N LYS A 157 -33.70 -51.24 -20.13
CA LYS A 157 -33.60 -50.64 -18.77
C LYS A 157 -33.61 -49.11 -18.79
N VAL A 158 -33.18 -48.50 -19.90
CA VAL A 158 -33.11 -47.05 -20.10
C VAL A 158 -34.27 -46.61 -20.99
N LYS A 159 -34.91 -45.49 -20.64
CA LYS A 159 -35.99 -44.88 -21.42
C LYS A 159 -35.46 -43.63 -22.12
N PHE A 160 -35.75 -43.49 -23.40
CA PHE A 160 -35.47 -42.29 -24.20
C PHE A 160 -36.79 -41.59 -24.54
N THR A 161 -36.73 -40.29 -24.80
CA THR A 161 -37.89 -39.52 -25.25
C THR A 161 -38.26 -39.89 -26.69
N GLU A 162 -39.52 -39.71 -27.06
CA GLU A 162 -39.98 -39.97 -28.44
C GLU A 162 -39.26 -39.08 -29.47
N GLU A 163 -38.85 -37.86 -29.07
CA GLU A 163 -38.06 -36.97 -29.92
C GLU A 163 -36.66 -37.52 -30.20
N GLU A 164 -35.97 -38.09 -29.21
CA GLU A 164 -34.65 -38.69 -29.37
C GLU A 164 -34.69 -39.93 -30.27
N ILE A 165 -35.72 -40.78 -30.09
CA ILE A 165 -35.93 -41.98 -30.92
C ILE A 165 -36.24 -41.57 -32.37
N ASN A 166 -37.07 -40.55 -32.58
CA ASN A 166 -37.40 -40.05 -33.92
C ASN A 166 -36.22 -39.36 -34.61
N ASN A 167 -35.38 -38.63 -33.86
CA ASN A 167 -34.15 -38.03 -34.40
C ASN A 167 -33.15 -39.11 -34.80
N MET A 168 -32.95 -40.14 -33.97
CA MET A 168 -32.07 -41.26 -34.32
C MET A 168 -32.60 -42.06 -35.51
N LYS A 169 -33.93 -42.27 -35.59
CA LYS A 169 -34.58 -42.88 -36.77
C LYS A 169 -34.25 -42.11 -38.06
N ARG A 170 -34.40 -40.78 -38.05
CA ARG A 170 -34.07 -39.93 -39.21
C ARG A 170 -32.59 -39.99 -39.60
N GLU A 171 -31.68 -40.04 -38.63
CA GLU A 171 -30.24 -40.16 -38.91
C GLU A 171 -29.90 -41.55 -39.49
N LEU A 172 -30.48 -42.63 -38.97
CA LEU A 172 -30.28 -43.98 -39.51
C LEU A 172 -30.84 -44.13 -40.94
N ASP A 173 -32.02 -43.55 -41.21
CA ASP A 173 -32.65 -43.57 -42.53
C ASP A 173 -31.85 -42.79 -43.58
N LYS A 174 -31.19 -41.69 -43.18
CA LYS A 174 -30.39 -40.83 -44.08
C LYS A 174 -29.17 -41.52 -44.69
N TYR A 175 -28.59 -42.49 -43.99
CA TYR A 175 -27.35 -43.15 -44.43
C TYR A 175 -27.55 -44.60 -44.89
N GLY A 176 -28.75 -45.18 -44.73
CA GLY A 176 -29.06 -46.53 -45.22
C GLY A 176 -28.16 -47.63 -44.67
N ILE A 177 -27.65 -47.47 -43.44
CA ILE A 177 -26.61 -48.31 -42.86
C ILE A 177 -27.22 -49.59 -42.26
N GLN A 178 -26.69 -50.76 -42.62
CA GLN A 178 -27.03 -52.02 -41.96
C GLN A 178 -26.37 -52.11 -40.58
N MET A 179 -27.17 -52.36 -39.54
CA MET A 179 -26.70 -52.45 -38.16
C MET A 179 -25.83 -53.70 -37.93
N PRO A 180 -24.62 -53.57 -37.35
CA PRO A 180 -23.78 -54.70 -36.97
C PRO A 180 -24.43 -55.60 -35.90
N ALA A 181 -24.16 -56.91 -35.93
CA ALA A 181 -24.71 -57.85 -34.95
C ALA A 181 -23.92 -57.82 -33.61
N PHE A 182 -24.32 -56.94 -32.69
CA PHE A 182 -23.69 -56.77 -31.36
C PHE A 182 -23.72 -58.03 -30.48
N SER A 183 -24.70 -58.91 -30.65
CA SER A 183 -24.84 -60.15 -29.85
C SER A 183 -23.79 -61.23 -30.15
N LYS A 184 -23.07 -61.14 -31.28
CA LYS A 184 -22.10 -62.17 -31.71
C LYS A 184 -20.64 -61.86 -31.34
N ILE A 185 -20.37 -60.70 -30.73
CA ILE A 185 -19.00 -60.22 -30.44
C ILE A 185 -18.25 -61.18 -29.48
N GLY A 186 -18.89 -61.60 -28.39
CA GLY A 186 -18.24 -62.43 -27.36
C GLY A 186 -17.80 -63.81 -27.83
N GLY A 187 -18.51 -64.39 -28.83
CA GLY A 187 -18.17 -65.68 -29.44
C GLY A 187 -16.99 -65.60 -30.41
N ILE A 188 -16.83 -64.47 -31.09
CA ILE A 188 -15.68 -64.21 -31.99
C ILE A 188 -14.40 -64.01 -31.16
N LEU A 189 -14.48 -63.33 -30.02
CA LEU A 189 -13.33 -63.08 -29.14
C LEU A 189 -12.90 -64.31 -28.32
N ALA A 190 -13.78 -65.27 -28.06
CA ALA A 190 -13.48 -66.46 -27.24
C ALA A 190 -12.66 -67.53 -27.98
N ASN A 191 -12.68 -67.52 -29.31
CA ASN A 191 -11.94 -68.48 -30.11
C ASN A 191 -10.44 -68.12 -30.29
N GLU A 192 -9.97 -66.96 -29.81
CA GLU A 192 -8.60 -66.45 -30.12
C GLU A 192 -7.69 -66.09 -28.91
N LEU A 193 -8.08 -66.29 -27.64
CA LEU A 193 -7.26 -65.95 -26.45
C LEU A 193 -7.06 -67.16 -25.51
N SER A 194 -5.80 -67.50 -25.19
CA SER A 194 -5.38 -68.79 -24.60
C SER A 194 -4.86 -68.74 -23.14
N VAL A 195 -5.35 -69.67 -22.31
CA VAL A 195 -4.66 -70.54 -21.31
C VAL A 195 -4.05 -69.97 -19.99
N ASP A 196 -3.60 -68.72 -19.83
CA ASP A 196 -2.82 -68.33 -18.63
C ASP A 196 -3.60 -67.84 -17.37
N GLU A 197 -4.86 -67.39 -17.50
CA GLU A 197 -5.62 -66.83 -16.35
C GLU A 197 -6.07 -67.89 -15.33
N ALA A 198 -6.22 -69.14 -15.75
CA ALA A 198 -6.64 -70.23 -14.87
C ALA A 198 -5.60 -70.55 -13.77
N ALA A 199 -4.30 -70.33 -14.06
CA ALA A 199 -3.21 -70.65 -13.14
C ALA A 199 -3.13 -69.66 -11.95
N VAL A 200 -3.32 -68.36 -12.21
CA VAL A 200 -3.40 -67.32 -11.17
C VAL A 200 -4.60 -67.57 -10.27
N HIS A 201 -5.72 -67.97 -10.89
CA HIS A 201 -6.96 -68.27 -10.19
C HIS A 201 -6.82 -69.42 -9.19
N ALA A 202 -6.16 -70.51 -9.60
CA ALA A 202 -5.91 -71.66 -8.75
C ALA A 202 -4.98 -71.31 -7.57
N ALA A 203 -3.98 -70.46 -7.79
CA ALA A 203 -3.03 -70.06 -6.76
C ALA A 203 -3.68 -69.22 -5.64
N VAL A 204 -4.59 -68.30 -5.99
CA VAL A 204 -5.33 -67.47 -5.01
C VAL A 204 -6.30 -68.32 -4.18
N ILE A 205 -6.96 -69.30 -4.79
CA ILE A 205 -7.83 -70.27 -4.10
C ILE A 205 -7.02 -71.08 -3.09
N ALA A 206 -5.85 -71.59 -3.51
CA ALA A 206 -4.96 -72.36 -2.63
C ALA A 206 -4.46 -71.54 -1.42
N ILE A 207 -4.16 -70.25 -1.60
CA ILE A 207 -3.77 -69.36 -0.49
C ILE A 207 -4.92 -69.18 0.50
N ASN A 208 -6.14 -68.93 0.00
CA ASN A 208 -7.31 -68.81 0.86
C ASN A 208 -7.52 -70.10 1.66
N GLU A 209 -7.56 -71.26 1.00
CA GLU A 209 -7.72 -72.54 1.68
C GLU A 209 -6.64 -72.80 2.74
N ALA A 210 -5.39 -72.42 2.47
CA ALA A 210 -4.31 -72.54 3.45
C ALA A 210 -4.55 -71.65 4.68
N VAL A 211 -5.01 -70.40 4.47
CA VAL A 211 -5.37 -69.47 5.54
C VAL A 211 -6.50 -70.03 6.42
N ASP A 212 -7.50 -70.68 5.83
CA ASP A 212 -8.62 -71.31 6.54
C ASP A 212 -8.20 -72.50 7.39
N ARG A 213 -7.23 -73.30 6.91
CA ARG A 213 -6.70 -74.47 7.63
C ARG A 213 -5.92 -74.06 8.89
N GLY A 214 -5.52 -72.80 9.01
CA GLY A 214 -4.87 -72.27 10.21
C GLY A 214 -3.40 -72.66 10.38
N CYS A 215 -2.82 -73.43 9.45
CA CYS A 215 -1.45 -73.93 9.54
C CYS A 215 -0.45 -72.96 8.89
N VAL A 216 0.45 -72.40 9.72
CA VAL A 216 1.43 -71.37 9.31
C VAL A 216 2.38 -71.86 8.21
N GLU A 217 2.84 -73.11 8.29
CA GLU A 217 3.76 -73.68 7.28
C GLU A 217 3.07 -73.86 5.91
N VAL A 218 1.80 -74.26 5.92
CA VAL A 218 1.01 -74.48 4.69
C VAL A 218 0.67 -73.14 4.04
N THR A 219 0.32 -72.12 4.83
CA THR A 219 0.11 -70.76 4.31
C THR A 219 1.41 -70.15 3.79
N GLY A 220 2.53 -70.34 4.48
CA GLY A 220 3.84 -69.90 4.02
C GLY A 220 4.21 -70.52 2.65
N GLN A 221 3.94 -71.81 2.46
CA GLN A 221 4.14 -72.49 1.17
C GLN A 221 3.19 -71.96 0.08
N ALA A 222 1.91 -71.73 0.41
CA ALA A 222 0.93 -71.21 -0.54
C ALA A 222 1.23 -69.76 -0.97
N LEU A 223 1.69 -68.91 -0.05
CA LEU A 223 2.08 -67.52 -0.32
C LEU A 223 3.33 -67.42 -1.22
N ARG A 224 4.22 -68.43 -1.19
CA ARG A 224 5.41 -68.52 -2.06
C ARG A 224 5.09 -69.00 -3.48
N ASN A 225 3.83 -69.32 -3.80
CA ASN A 225 3.47 -69.79 -5.13
C ASN A 225 3.75 -68.70 -6.19
N PRO A 226 4.65 -68.93 -7.16
CA PRO A 226 5.01 -67.92 -8.16
C PRO A 226 3.83 -67.51 -9.04
N SER A 227 2.85 -68.40 -9.22
CA SER A 227 1.62 -68.11 -9.98
C SER A 227 0.67 -67.14 -9.25
N ALA A 228 0.87 -66.87 -7.96
CA ALA A 228 0.10 -65.88 -7.20
C ALA A 228 0.63 -64.44 -7.34
N ALA A 229 1.83 -64.25 -7.92
CA ALA A 229 2.46 -62.96 -8.17
C ALA A 229 2.42 -61.96 -6.97
N LEU A 230 2.71 -62.45 -5.77
CA LEU A 230 2.79 -61.64 -4.55
C LEU A 230 4.22 -61.09 -4.34
N ASN A 231 4.32 -59.84 -3.89
CA ASN A 231 5.58 -59.12 -3.71
C ASN A 231 5.86 -58.79 -2.23
N GLY A 232 7.12 -58.81 -1.82
CA GLY A 232 7.55 -58.32 -0.49
C GLY A 232 7.31 -59.28 0.68
N LEU A 233 7.20 -60.58 0.45
CA LEU A 233 7.09 -61.58 1.52
C LEU A 233 8.39 -61.65 2.36
N GLN A 234 8.26 -61.52 3.68
CA GLN A 234 9.36 -61.70 4.64
C GLN A 234 9.12 -62.98 5.46
N ASP A 235 10.09 -63.89 5.46
CA ASP A 235 9.96 -65.19 6.13
C ASP A 235 9.77 -65.08 7.64
N SER A 236 10.30 -64.03 8.27
CA SER A 236 10.14 -63.73 9.69
C SER A 236 8.71 -63.32 10.09
N LEU A 237 7.90 -62.82 9.14
CA LEU A 237 6.55 -62.27 9.38
C LEU A 237 5.42 -63.22 8.95
N VAL A 238 5.73 -64.43 8.48
CA VAL A 238 4.75 -65.41 7.98
C VAL A 238 3.68 -65.75 9.02
N LEU A 239 4.07 -65.85 10.30
CA LEU A 239 3.14 -66.02 11.43
C LEU A 239 2.11 -64.88 11.52
N VAL A 240 2.57 -63.64 11.32
CA VAL A 240 1.76 -62.43 11.41
C VAL A 240 0.89 -62.26 10.16
N TYR A 241 1.40 -62.60 8.97
CA TYR A 241 0.60 -62.63 7.73
C TYR A 241 -0.55 -63.61 7.82
N GLN A 242 -0.31 -64.82 8.35
CA GLN A 242 -1.35 -65.84 8.53
C GLN A 242 -2.50 -65.31 9.40
N GLU A 243 -2.19 -64.68 10.54
CA GLU A 243 -3.22 -64.17 11.44
C GLU A 243 -3.98 -62.98 10.83
N MET A 244 -3.28 -62.06 10.16
CA MET A 244 -3.92 -60.93 9.49
C MET A 244 -4.80 -61.33 8.30
N LEU A 245 -4.36 -62.28 7.47
CA LEU A 245 -5.15 -62.81 6.36
C LEU A 245 -6.37 -63.57 6.86
N ARG A 246 -6.24 -64.33 7.96
CA ARG A 246 -7.36 -65.01 8.62
C ARG A 246 -8.41 -64.03 9.11
N GLN A 247 -8.00 -62.93 9.75
CA GLN A 247 -8.91 -61.87 10.20
C GLN A 247 -9.57 -61.16 9.02
N ALA A 248 -8.81 -60.80 7.98
CA ALA A 248 -9.35 -60.15 6.78
C ALA A 248 -10.38 -61.04 6.07
N ARG A 249 -10.12 -62.36 6.01
CA ARG A 249 -11.04 -63.34 5.45
C ARG A 249 -12.32 -63.49 6.27
N LEU A 250 -12.22 -63.59 7.59
CA LEU A 250 -13.38 -63.64 8.49
C LEU A 250 -14.27 -62.40 8.34
N GLN A 251 -13.68 -61.22 8.21
CA GLN A 251 -14.40 -59.97 7.98
C GLN A 251 -15.10 -59.96 6.61
N LYS A 252 -14.44 -60.44 5.54
CA LYS A 252 -15.03 -60.53 4.20
C LYS A 252 -16.21 -61.50 4.16
N ALA A 253 -16.05 -62.68 4.77
CA ALA A 253 -17.12 -63.66 4.91
C ALA A 253 -18.31 -63.12 5.74
N ALA A 254 -18.05 -62.34 6.80
CA ALA A 254 -19.11 -61.71 7.59
C ALA A 254 -19.90 -60.64 6.78
N ARG A 255 -19.21 -59.89 5.91
CA ARG A 255 -19.82 -58.92 4.98
C ARG A 255 -20.66 -59.60 3.89
N ALA A 256 -20.18 -60.70 3.32
CA ALA A 256 -20.94 -61.48 2.35
C ALA A 256 -22.25 -62.02 2.96
N ARG A 257 -22.21 -62.51 4.21
CA ARG A 257 -23.39 -63.00 4.94
C ARG A 257 -24.44 -61.93 5.22
N THR A 258 -24.06 -60.66 5.33
CA THR A 258 -25.01 -59.56 5.56
C THR A 258 -25.73 -59.11 4.29
N HIS A 259 -25.18 -59.43 3.10
CA HIS A 259 -25.77 -59.10 1.80
C HIS A 259 -26.67 -60.21 1.21
N ALA A 260 -26.61 -61.44 1.75
CA ALA A 260 -27.37 -62.58 1.24
C ALA A 260 -28.81 -62.65 1.78
N ASN A 261 -29.72 -61.83 1.24
CA ASN A 261 -31.16 -62.10 1.32
C ASN A 261 -31.64 -62.68 -0.03
N GLY A 262 -31.57 -64.02 -0.18
CA GLY A 262 -32.51 -64.74 -1.04
C GLY A 262 -32.03 -65.42 -2.33
N SER A 263 -30.75 -65.77 -2.52
CA SER A 263 -30.36 -66.69 -3.61
C SER A 263 -29.52 -67.86 -3.09
N ALA A 264 -29.82 -69.08 -3.57
CA ALA A 264 -29.35 -70.35 -3.01
C ALA A 264 -28.04 -70.88 -3.62
N GLU A 265 -27.34 -70.09 -4.44
CA GLU A 265 -26.02 -70.46 -4.96
C GLU A 265 -24.98 -69.54 -4.33
N LYS A 266 -24.11 -70.14 -3.50
CA LYS A 266 -23.02 -69.43 -2.81
C LYS A 266 -21.87 -69.25 -3.78
N ASP A 267 -21.57 -68.00 -4.12
CA ASP A 267 -20.44 -67.69 -4.98
C ASP A 267 -19.13 -67.66 -4.16
N ILE A 268 -18.18 -68.54 -4.50
CA ILE A 268 -16.87 -68.69 -3.82
C ILE A 268 -16.08 -67.38 -3.83
N TYR A 269 -16.32 -66.54 -4.85
CA TYR A 269 -15.68 -65.25 -5.05
C TYR A 269 -16.09 -64.17 -4.04
N GLU A 270 -17.23 -64.33 -3.36
CA GLU A 270 -17.70 -63.38 -2.34
C GLU A 270 -17.03 -63.62 -0.97
N GLU A 271 -16.68 -64.87 -0.65
CA GLU A 271 -16.06 -65.24 0.63
C GLU A 271 -14.52 -65.26 0.60
N TYR A 272 -13.90 -65.51 -0.56
CA TYR A 272 -12.45 -65.65 -0.69
C TYR A 272 -11.77 -64.29 -0.90
N LEU A 273 -10.59 -64.10 -0.32
CA LEU A 273 -9.76 -62.92 -0.56
C LEU A 273 -9.21 -62.97 -1.99
N THR A 274 -9.26 -61.84 -2.68
CA THR A 274 -8.64 -61.66 -4.00
C THR A 274 -7.13 -61.51 -3.86
N GLN A 275 -6.38 -61.77 -4.94
CA GLN A 275 -4.92 -61.57 -4.99
C GLN A 275 -4.50 -60.19 -4.44
N ARG A 276 -5.24 -59.14 -4.80
CA ARG A 276 -4.99 -57.77 -4.36
C ARG A 276 -5.20 -57.58 -2.85
N GLU A 277 -6.27 -58.12 -2.28
CA GLU A 277 -6.54 -58.05 -0.83
C GLU A 277 -5.50 -58.81 0.00
N ILE A 278 -4.96 -59.90 -0.55
CA ILE A 278 -3.86 -60.66 0.06
C ILE A 278 -2.58 -59.82 0.05
N GLN A 279 -2.24 -59.21 -1.09
CA GLN A 279 -1.09 -58.32 -1.22
C GLN A 279 -1.18 -57.09 -0.29
N ASP A 280 -2.37 -56.48 -0.18
CA ASP A 280 -2.60 -55.33 0.70
C ASP A 280 -2.42 -55.70 2.18
N SER A 281 -2.88 -56.89 2.60
CA SER A 281 -2.70 -57.39 3.97
C SER A 281 -1.22 -57.65 4.29
N ILE A 282 -0.45 -58.22 3.36
CA ILE A 282 1.00 -58.44 3.50
C ILE A 282 1.74 -57.10 3.61
N SER A 283 1.37 -56.12 2.77
CA SER A 283 1.96 -54.78 2.77
C SER A 283 1.70 -54.01 4.07
N ARG A 284 0.52 -54.20 4.70
CA ARG A 284 0.21 -53.62 6.02
C ARG A 284 1.04 -54.21 7.15
N VAL A 285 1.26 -55.52 7.16
CA VAL A 285 2.11 -56.16 8.19
C VAL A 285 3.56 -55.71 8.04
N ASN A 286 4.05 -55.62 6.80
CA ASN A 286 5.40 -55.16 6.50
C ASN A 286 5.67 -53.72 6.90
N SER A 287 4.70 -52.82 6.70
CA SER A 287 4.82 -51.42 7.10
C SER A 287 4.80 -51.29 8.62
N ARG A 288 3.91 -52.01 9.33
CA ARG A 288 3.86 -52.02 10.80
C ARG A 288 5.16 -52.51 11.43
N ALA A 289 5.69 -53.64 10.97
CA ALA A 289 6.98 -54.16 11.46
C ALA A 289 8.17 -53.24 11.13
N ALA A 290 8.07 -52.41 10.10
CA ALA A 290 9.10 -51.43 9.78
C ALA A 290 9.00 -50.17 10.64
N VAL A 291 7.78 -49.74 11.02
CA VAL A 291 7.55 -48.67 12.00
C VAL A 291 8.11 -49.05 13.38
N GLU A 292 7.86 -50.29 13.83
CA GLU A 292 8.38 -50.78 15.12
C GLU A 292 9.92 -50.74 15.18
N ARG A 293 10.60 -51.06 14.07
CA ARG A 293 12.07 -50.92 13.99
C ARG A 293 12.56 -49.46 13.99
N VAL A 294 11.75 -48.52 13.51
CA VAL A 294 12.05 -47.09 13.59
C VAL A 294 11.91 -46.62 15.04
N ASP A 295 10.87 -47.05 15.74
CA ASP A 295 10.64 -46.73 17.15
C ASP A 295 11.74 -47.29 18.06
N GLU A 296 12.18 -48.54 17.84
CA GLU A 296 13.34 -49.13 18.53
C GLU A 296 14.63 -48.29 18.31
N ALA A 297 14.82 -47.75 17.10
CA ALA A 297 15.98 -46.93 16.78
C ALA A 297 15.91 -45.52 17.41
N LEU A 298 14.70 -44.95 17.55
CA LEU A 298 14.47 -43.71 18.29
C LEU A 298 14.75 -43.89 19.78
N ASP A 299 14.31 -45.02 20.38
CA ASP A 299 14.62 -45.35 21.77
C ASP A 299 16.13 -45.49 22.04
N CYS A 300 16.87 -46.02 21.06
CA CYS A 300 18.32 -46.15 21.17
C CYS A 300 19.07 -44.83 20.94
N SER A 301 18.40 -43.74 20.53
CA SER A 301 18.99 -42.44 20.20
C SER A 301 20.15 -42.51 19.19
N ASP A 302 20.12 -43.48 18.28
CA ASP A 302 21.19 -43.72 17.30
C ASP A 302 20.77 -43.22 15.91
N SER A 303 21.36 -42.10 15.48
CA SER A 303 21.08 -41.46 14.18
C SER A 303 21.36 -42.36 12.97
N LEU A 304 22.37 -43.25 13.03
CA LEU A 304 22.72 -44.13 11.91
C LEU A 304 21.82 -45.35 11.85
N ALA A 305 21.49 -45.93 13.01
CA ALA A 305 20.51 -47.01 13.10
C ALA A 305 19.12 -46.52 12.66
N LEU A 306 18.70 -45.32 13.08
CA LEU A 306 17.45 -44.69 12.68
C LEU A 306 17.36 -44.50 11.16
N PHE A 307 18.42 -43.97 10.54
CA PHE A 307 18.46 -43.80 9.10
C PHE A 307 18.34 -45.13 8.36
N SER A 308 18.99 -46.19 8.85
CA SER A 308 18.86 -47.54 8.27
C SER A 308 17.45 -48.13 8.41
N ALA A 309 16.76 -47.85 9.52
CA ALA A 309 15.37 -48.26 9.75
C ALA A 309 14.41 -47.53 8.81
N LEU A 310 14.60 -46.22 8.61
CA LEU A 310 13.80 -45.39 7.70
C LEU A 310 13.97 -45.78 6.22
N GLN A 311 15.13 -46.30 5.82
CA GLN A 311 15.40 -46.79 4.45
C GLN A 311 14.63 -48.07 4.07
N ASN A 312 13.89 -48.69 5.00
CA ASN A 312 13.21 -49.93 4.72
C ASN A 312 12.19 -49.79 3.57
N SER A 313 12.30 -50.66 2.56
CA SER A 313 11.43 -50.64 1.37
C SER A 313 9.93 -50.75 1.70
N SER A 314 9.59 -51.33 2.85
CA SER A 314 8.21 -51.48 3.33
C SER A 314 7.57 -50.15 3.79
N LEU A 315 8.36 -49.16 4.21
CA LEU A 315 7.87 -47.83 4.58
C LEU A 315 7.69 -46.95 3.35
N ALA A 316 8.43 -47.20 2.26
CA ALA A 316 8.38 -46.43 1.02
C ALA A 316 8.44 -44.90 1.28
N LEU A 317 9.31 -44.49 2.22
CA LEU A 317 9.57 -43.08 2.52
C LEU A 317 10.38 -42.45 1.38
N THR A 318 10.08 -41.20 1.08
CA THR A 318 10.71 -40.42 0.01
C THR A 318 11.53 -39.28 0.61
N GLY A 319 12.67 -38.97 -0.02
CA GLY A 319 13.50 -37.82 0.36
C GLY A 319 14.52 -38.06 1.49
N LEU A 320 14.87 -39.31 1.80
CA LEU A 320 15.89 -39.61 2.81
C LEU A 320 17.30 -39.21 2.35
N ILE A 321 17.95 -38.32 3.10
CA ILE A 321 19.31 -37.82 2.87
C ILE A 321 20.20 -38.23 4.04
N ARG A 322 21.32 -38.90 3.75
CA ARG A 322 22.21 -39.46 4.78
C ARG A 322 22.80 -38.39 5.70
N ASP A 323 23.16 -37.24 5.16
CA ASP A 323 23.77 -36.14 5.91
C ASP A 323 22.79 -35.49 6.91
N HIS A 324 21.48 -35.73 6.76
CA HIS A 324 20.42 -35.19 7.62
C HIS A 324 20.02 -36.16 8.74
N ALA A 325 20.77 -37.25 8.95
CA ALA A 325 20.43 -38.27 9.95
C ALA A 325 20.28 -37.72 11.39
N GLY A 326 21.08 -36.72 11.77
CA GLY A 326 20.94 -36.04 13.07
C GLY A 326 19.64 -35.24 13.19
N TRP A 327 19.27 -34.52 12.13
CA TRP A 327 18.01 -33.76 12.06
C TRP A 327 16.78 -34.68 12.11
N TYR A 328 16.84 -35.84 11.47
CA TYR A 328 15.76 -36.84 11.59
C TYR A 328 15.62 -37.35 13.01
N LEU A 329 16.73 -37.56 13.72
CA LEU A 329 16.70 -38.01 15.11
C LEU A 329 16.06 -36.95 16.01
N GLU A 330 16.48 -35.69 15.91
CA GLU A 330 15.92 -34.60 16.72
C GLU A 330 14.43 -34.37 16.42
N GLN A 331 14.06 -34.27 15.14
CA GLN A 331 12.67 -34.02 14.73
C GLN A 331 11.74 -35.17 15.12
N LEU A 332 12.09 -36.43 14.79
CA LEU A 332 11.21 -37.57 15.09
C LEU A 332 11.14 -37.89 16.58
N THR A 333 12.20 -37.57 17.36
CA THR A 333 12.13 -37.65 18.83
C THR A 333 11.17 -36.60 19.37
N SER A 334 11.22 -35.37 18.86
CA SER A 334 10.29 -34.30 19.24
C SER A 334 8.84 -34.63 18.85
N ASP A 335 8.61 -35.14 17.65
CA ASP A 335 7.27 -35.56 17.18
C ASP A 335 6.70 -36.68 18.06
N ARG A 336 7.56 -37.61 18.49
CA ARG A 336 7.18 -38.70 19.40
C ARG A 336 6.85 -38.20 20.81
N GLU A 337 7.64 -37.27 21.35
CA GLU A 337 7.36 -36.63 22.64
C GLU A 337 6.05 -35.85 22.61
N GLN A 338 5.80 -35.12 21.51
CA GLN A 338 4.57 -34.38 21.31
C GLN A 338 3.35 -35.31 21.21
N LYS A 339 3.45 -36.40 20.45
CA LYS A 339 2.40 -37.42 20.35
C LYS A 339 2.12 -38.09 21.70
N ALA A 340 3.16 -38.34 22.49
CA ALA A 340 3.03 -38.89 23.84
C ALA A 340 2.33 -37.92 24.80
N LEU A 341 2.57 -36.60 24.67
CA LEU A 341 1.85 -35.57 25.42
C LEU A 341 0.37 -35.50 25.04
N ASP A 342 0.05 -35.64 23.75
CA ASP A 342 -1.32 -35.53 23.23
C ASP A 342 -2.18 -36.76 23.56
N LEU A 343 -1.60 -37.97 23.50
CA LEU A 343 -2.31 -39.23 23.75
C LEU A 343 -2.21 -39.73 25.20
N GLY A 344 -1.22 -39.25 25.97
CA GLY A 344 -0.94 -39.71 27.33
C GLY A 344 -0.28 -41.10 27.42
N CYS A 345 0.09 -41.69 26.28
CA CYS A 345 0.87 -42.93 26.20
C CYS A 345 1.91 -42.83 25.07
N VAL A 346 3.05 -43.49 25.24
CA VAL A 346 4.08 -43.59 24.19
C VAL A 346 3.61 -44.61 23.17
N ASP A 347 3.18 -44.14 22.00
CA ASP A 347 2.75 -44.96 20.87
C ASP A 347 3.65 -44.64 19.67
N PRO A 348 4.06 -45.64 18.85
CA PRO A 348 4.93 -45.40 17.70
C PRO A 348 4.33 -44.41 16.70
N LEU A 349 5.20 -43.68 16.00
CA LEU A 349 4.79 -42.79 14.92
C LEU A 349 4.25 -43.60 13.73
N GLU A 350 3.13 -43.16 13.16
CA GLU A 350 2.55 -43.79 11.97
C GLU A 350 3.43 -43.51 10.74
N ARG A 351 3.29 -44.35 9.69
CA ARG A 351 4.09 -44.19 8.45
C ARG A 351 3.93 -42.80 7.81
N ASP A 352 2.76 -42.19 7.91
CA ASP A 352 2.53 -40.84 7.36
C ASP A 352 3.17 -39.75 8.24
N GLU A 353 3.14 -39.90 9.57
CA GLU A 353 3.82 -39.02 10.53
C GLU A 353 5.34 -39.08 10.36
N LEU A 354 5.90 -40.28 10.15
CA LEU A 354 7.33 -40.45 9.84
C LEU A 354 7.73 -39.75 8.54
N GLN A 355 6.86 -39.76 7.52
CA GLN A 355 7.12 -39.07 6.25
C GLN A 355 7.06 -37.55 6.43
N GLU A 356 6.15 -37.05 7.27
CA GLU A 356 6.04 -35.64 7.63
C GLU A 356 7.27 -35.18 8.41
N GLY A 357 7.67 -35.89 9.46
CA GLY A 357 8.87 -35.57 10.25
C GLY A 357 10.16 -35.59 9.42
N VAL A 358 10.33 -36.56 8.51
CA VAL A 358 11.46 -36.58 7.56
C VAL A 358 11.42 -35.37 6.62
N SER A 359 10.24 -34.93 6.19
CA SER A 359 10.12 -33.74 5.34
C SER A 359 10.46 -32.45 6.09
N VAL A 360 9.99 -32.30 7.33
CA VAL A 360 10.28 -31.14 8.19
C VAL A 360 11.77 -31.04 8.49
N ALA A 361 12.38 -32.13 8.93
CA ALA A 361 13.82 -32.20 9.21
C ALA A 361 14.68 -31.87 7.97
N ASN A 362 14.25 -32.31 6.78
CA ASN A 362 14.92 -31.95 5.54
C ASN A 362 14.83 -30.45 5.22
N GLU A 363 13.67 -29.84 5.45
CA GLU A 363 13.48 -28.42 5.26
C GLU A 363 14.31 -27.60 6.27
N GLU A 364 14.37 -28.03 7.53
CA GLU A 364 15.15 -27.36 8.57
C GLU A 364 16.66 -27.46 8.32
N ALA A 365 17.17 -28.65 7.99
CA ALA A 365 18.57 -28.82 7.60
C ALA A 365 18.93 -27.96 6.38
N GLN A 366 18.00 -27.84 5.41
CA GLN A 366 18.20 -26.98 4.25
C GLN A 366 18.16 -25.49 4.63
N ARG A 367 17.28 -25.05 5.53
CA ARG A 367 17.20 -23.68 6.04
C ARG A 367 18.49 -23.28 6.75
N ASP A 368 18.98 -24.11 7.68
CA ASP A 368 20.24 -23.88 8.39
C ASP A 368 21.43 -23.76 7.42
N ARG A 369 21.51 -24.68 6.44
CA ARG A 369 22.54 -24.61 5.40
C ARG A 369 22.47 -23.34 4.56
N THR A 370 21.28 -22.90 4.16
CA THR A 370 21.11 -21.64 3.41
C THR A 370 21.45 -20.42 4.25
N MET A 371 21.12 -20.43 5.55
CA MET A 371 21.46 -19.37 6.49
C MET A 371 22.96 -19.24 6.67
N GLN A 372 23.67 -20.34 6.93
CA GLN A 372 25.13 -20.33 7.05
C GLN A 372 25.80 -19.84 5.76
N GLN A 373 25.31 -20.25 4.58
CA GLN A 373 25.80 -19.73 3.30
C GLN A 373 25.56 -18.22 3.15
N ALA A 374 24.44 -17.70 3.64
CA ALA A 374 24.15 -16.27 3.63
C ALA A 374 25.09 -15.50 4.56
N VAL A 375 25.32 -16.00 5.78
CA VAL A 375 26.27 -15.44 6.76
C VAL A 375 27.70 -15.45 6.21
N CYS A 376 28.14 -16.53 5.55
CA CYS A 376 29.44 -16.57 4.89
C CYS A 376 29.57 -15.49 3.81
N LYS A 377 28.55 -15.31 2.96
CA LYS A 377 28.52 -14.27 1.93
C LYS A 377 28.54 -12.86 2.53
N ILE A 378 27.87 -12.64 3.66
CA ILE A 378 27.91 -11.38 4.40
C ILE A 378 29.33 -11.11 4.89
N ASN A 379 29.96 -12.09 5.54
CA ASN A 379 31.33 -11.96 6.02
C ASN A 379 32.33 -11.74 4.89
N GLU A 380 32.16 -12.36 3.73
CA GLU A 380 32.94 -12.06 2.52
C GLU A 380 32.72 -10.62 2.01
N ALA A 381 31.47 -10.16 1.96
CA ALA A 381 31.14 -8.81 1.49
C ALA A 381 31.75 -7.73 2.41
N VAL A 382 31.66 -7.92 3.74
CA VAL A 382 32.28 -7.02 4.73
C VAL A 382 33.80 -6.97 4.54
N ARG A 383 34.46 -8.11 4.28
CA ARG A 383 35.91 -8.20 4.00
C ARG A 383 36.32 -7.46 2.72
N ARG A 384 35.49 -7.52 1.67
CA ARG A 384 35.76 -6.85 0.39
C ARG A 384 35.70 -5.32 0.50
N GLY A 385 34.97 -4.78 1.49
CA GLY A 385 34.93 -3.35 1.75
C GLY A 385 33.94 -2.55 0.89
N GLU A 386 33.13 -3.21 0.04
CA GLU A 386 32.17 -2.54 -0.83
C GLU A 386 30.80 -2.39 -0.15
N ALA A 387 30.46 -1.18 0.29
CA ALA A 387 29.23 -0.86 1.01
C ALA A 387 27.93 -1.41 0.36
N ARG A 388 27.82 -1.29 -0.96
CA ARG A 388 26.64 -1.78 -1.70
C ARG A 388 26.55 -3.31 -1.72
N GLN A 389 27.68 -4.01 -1.78
CA GLN A 389 27.70 -5.47 -1.74
C GLN A 389 27.35 -5.96 -0.34
N THR A 390 27.85 -5.28 0.69
CA THR A 390 27.59 -5.61 2.09
C THR A 390 26.12 -5.49 2.42
N VAL A 391 25.45 -4.38 2.07
CA VAL A 391 24.00 -4.30 2.29
C VAL A 391 23.23 -5.32 1.46
N ARG A 392 23.64 -5.55 0.21
CA ARG A 392 22.97 -6.57 -0.61
C ARG A 392 23.07 -7.97 0.00
N ALA A 393 24.20 -8.29 0.65
CA ALA A 393 24.38 -9.55 1.36
C ALA A 393 23.54 -9.58 2.65
N LEU A 394 23.52 -8.48 3.42
CA LEU A 394 22.73 -8.35 4.65
C LEU A 394 21.21 -8.42 4.40
N MET A 395 20.74 -7.93 3.24
CA MET A 395 19.34 -8.02 2.83
C MET A 395 18.92 -9.42 2.35
N ASN A 396 19.81 -10.42 2.37
CA ASN A 396 19.43 -11.77 2.01
C ASN A 396 18.47 -12.34 3.09
N PRO A 397 17.20 -12.65 2.76
CA PRO A 397 16.24 -13.17 3.75
C PRO A 397 16.70 -14.47 4.40
N ASP A 398 17.53 -15.26 3.71
CA ASP A 398 18.09 -16.51 4.23
C ASP A 398 18.97 -16.28 5.46
N ALA A 399 19.51 -15.07 5.66
CA ALA A 399 20.37 -14.75 6.82
C ALA A 399 19.58 -14.52 8.13
N HIS A 400 18.25 -14.42 8.06
CA HIS A 400 17.37 -14.17 9.22
C HIS A 400 17.79 -12.94 10.06
N LEU A 401 18.14 -11.84 9.39
CA LEU A 401 18.54 -10.58 10.03
C LEU A 401 17.39 -9.56 10.10
N PRO A 402 17.45 -8.56 10.99
CA PRO A 402 16.49 -7.45 11.07
C PRO A 402 16.47 -6.62 9.79
N ASP A 403 15.48 -5.72 9.66
CA ASP A 403 15.34 -4.85 8.48
C ASP A 403 16.62 -4.04 8.23
N VAL A 404 17.13 -4.11 6.99
CA VAL A 404 18.35 -3.43 6.55
C VAL A 404 18.03 -2.37 5.52
N TYR A 405 18.58 -1.16 5.69
CA TYR A 405 18.22 -0.02 4.88
C TYR A 405 19.29 0.32 3.81
N PRO A 406 18.95 0.26 2.50
CA PRO A 406 19.91 0.53 1.41
C PRO A 406 20.60 1.88 1.43
N PHE A 407 19.93 2.92 1.96
CA PHE A 407 20.52 4.26 2.03
C PHE A 407 21.67 4.34 3.05
N ALA A 408 21.71 3.42 4.02
CA ALA A 408 22.72 3.36 5.08
C ALA A 408 23.88 2.40 4.77
N ALA A 409 24.11 2.07 3.50
CA ALA A 409 25.12 1.11 3.11
C ALA A 409 26.54 1.42 3.59
N GLU A 410 26.92 2.70 3.52
CA GLU A 410 28.22 3.15 4.04
C GLU A 410 28.33 3.00 5.56
N LEU A 411 27.22 3.17 6.30
CA LEU A 411 27.18 2.99 7.74
C LEU A 411 27.39 1.52 8.11
N TYR A 412 26.62 0.60 7.52
CA TYR A 412 26.77 -0.83 7.81
C TYR A 412 28.19 -1.33 7.52
N GLN A 413 28.77 -0.95 6.38
CA GLN A 413 30.13 -1.36 6.04
C GLN A 413 31.20 -0.77 6.98
N ARG A 414 31.06 0.52 7.33
CA ARG A 414 32.03 1.20 8.20
C ARG A 414 32.04 0.63 9.61
N GLU A 415 30.87 0.27 10.14
CA GLU A 415 30.72 -0.18 11.52
C GLU A 415 30.86 -1.71 11.68
N LEU A 416 30.47 -2.53 10.68
CA LEU A 416 30.66 -3.99 10.75
C LEU A 416 32.10 -4.45 10.48
N ALA A 417 32.86 -3.73 9.66
CA ALA A 417 34.25 -4.07 9.36
C ALA A 417 35.17 -4.10 10.60
N PRO A 418 35.13 -3.12 11.54
CA PRO A 418 35.92 -3.19 12.77
C PRO A 418 35.45 -4.32 13.70
N LEU A 419 34.14 -4.59 13.80
CA LEU A 419 33.60 -5.70 14.59
C LEU A 419 34.14 -7.04 14.10
N GLN A 420 34.11 -7.28 12.78
CA GLN A 420 34.64 -8.49 12.17
C GLN A 420 36.15 -8.70 12.46
N ARG A 421 36.94 -7.61 12.53
CA ARG A 421 38.38 -7.69 12.84
C ARG A 421 38.68 -7.99 14.31
N GLN A 422 37.73 -7.69 15.20
CA GLN A 422 37.87 -7.93 16.64
C GLN A 422 37.48 -9.37 17.02
N CYS A 423 36.70 -10.05 16.18
CA CYS A 423 36.34 -11.46 16.38
C CYS A 423 37.55 -12.40 16.16
N PRO A 424 37.77 -13.39 17.04
CA PRO A 424 38.96 -14.26 17.01
C PRO A 424 39.09 -15.12 15.74
N GLN A 425 37.97 -15.44 15.08
CA GLN A 425 37.93 -16.21 13.83
C GLN A 425 37.90 -15.32 12.58
N GLY A 426 37.82 -14.00 12.72
CA GLY A 426 37.67 -13.07 11.60
C GLY A 426 36.34 -13.16 10.85
N GLU A 427 35.34 -13.81 11.46
CA GLU A 427 33.98 -13.99 10.94
C GLU A 427 32.97 -13.65 12.04
N LEU A 428 31.95 -12.87 11.70
CA LEU A 428 30.82 -12.55 12.56
C LEU A 428 29.79 -13.68 12.51
N GLN A 429 29.37 -14.16 13.67
CA GLN A 429 28.32 -15.18 13.77
C GLN A 429 26.93 -14.57 13.51
N GLN A 430 25.93 -15.41 13.27
CA GLN A 430 24.56 -14.94 12.97
C GLN A 430 23.99 -14.08 14.10
N GLU A 431 24.19 -14.47 15.37
CA GLU A 431 23.72 -13.73 16.54
C GLU A 431 24.40 -12.35 16.66
N GLU A 432 25.71 -12.31 16.45
CA GLU A 432 26.50 -11.07 16.47
C GLU A 432 26.06 -10.12 15.35
N LEU A 433 25.82 -10.67 14.15
CA LEU A 433 25.28 -9.92 13.02
C LEU A 433 23.88 -9.40 13.31
N PHE A 434 23.02 -10.20 13.96
CA PHE A 434 21.67 -9.79 14.30
C PHE A 434 21.67 -8.54 15.18
N VAL A 435 22.41 -8.59 16.30
CA VAL A 435 22.49 -7.48 17.26
C VAL A 435 23.14 -6.25 16.61
N ALA A 436 24.24 -6.43 15.88
CA ALA A 436 24.92 -5.32 15.22
C ALA A 436 24.02 -4.66 14.16
N VAL A 437 23.30 -5.44 13.36
CA VAL A 437 22.39 -4.92 12.33
C VAL A 437 21.20 -4.23 12.97
N GLU A 438 20.61 -4.78 14.04
CA GLU A 438 19.52 -4.15 14.78
C GLU A 438 19.90 -2.74 15.26
N MET A 439 21.06 -2.63 15.92
CA MET A 439 21.59 -1.35 16.41
C MET A 439 21.89 -0.36 15.27
N LEU A 440 22.56 -0.82 14.21
CA LEU A 440 22.92 0.04 13.09
C LEU A 440 21.70 0.49 12.27
N SER A 441 20.67 -0.35 12.20
CA SER A 441 19.38 -0.01 11.60
C SER A 441 18.64 1.06 12.40
N ALA A 442 18.66 0.99 13.74
CA ALA A 442 18.12 2.06 14.58
C ALA A 442 18.88 3.38 14.38
N VAL A 443 20.23 3.35 14.32
CA VAL A 443 21.06 4.53 14.03
C VAL A 443 20.77 5.10 12.63
N ALA A 444 20.52 4.25 11.64
CA ALA A 444 20.13 4.67 10.29
C ALA A 444 18.79 5.40 10.29
N LEU A 445 17.80 4.88 11.03
CA LEU A 445 16.49 5.49 11.19
C LEU A 445 16.55 6.84 11.94
N VAL A 446 17.38 6.95 13.00
CA VAL A 446 17.63 8.24 13.68
C VAL A 446 18.21 9.26 12.71
N ASN A 447 19.21 8.88 11.91
CA ASN A 447 19.78 9.75 10.89
C ASN A 447 18.74 10.20 9.85
N GLN A 448 17.88 9.29 9.40
CA GLN A 448 16.81 9.58 8.45
C GLN A 448 15.77 10.54 9.05
N ALA A 449 15.35 10.32 10.29
CA ALA A 449 14.40 11.18 10.99
C ALA A 449 14.97 12.60 11.18
N VAL A 450 16.25 12.70 11.53
CA VAL A 450 16.97 13.98 11.66
C VAL A 450 17.11 14.68 10.29
N GLU A 451 17.39 13.94 9.22
CA GLU A 451 17.52 14.51 7.86
C GLU A 451 16.19 15.01 7.30
N VAL A 452 15.09 14.31 7.58
CA VAL A 452 13.72 14.69 7.19
C VAL A 452 13.11 15.73 8.14
N GLN A 453 13.77 16.01 9.28
CA GLN A 453 13.26 16.85 10.35
C GLN A 453 11.95 16.33 10.97
N ASP A 454 11.81 15.01 11.09
CA ASP A 454 10.67 14.36 11.72
C ASP A 454 10.97 14.06 13.20
N PHE A 455 10.45 14.92 14.09
CA PHE A 455 10.61 14.76 15.53
C PHE A 455 9.90 13.51 16.08
N GLY A 456 8.74 13.12 15.52
CA GLY A 456 7.96 12.00 16.04
C GLY A 456 8.65 10.65 15.75
N ALA A 457 9.13 10.48 14.52
CA ALA A 457 9.93 9.32 14.14
C ALA A 457 11.26 9.28 14.90
N PHE A 458 11.91 10.44 15.09
CA PHE A 458 13.12 10.55 15.90
C PHE A 458 12.87 10.08 17.33
N SER A 459 11.82 10.59 18.00
CA SER A 459 11.55 10.26 19.40
C SER A 459 11.24 8.78 19.61
N ALA A 460 10.46 8.18 18.71
CA ALA A 460 10.11 6.76 18.82
C ALA A 460 11.34 5.85 18.61
N THR A 461 12.24 6.25 17.69
CA THR A 461 13.44 5.45 17.38
C THR A 461 14.50 5.57 18.48
N LEU A 462 14.69 6.78 19.03
CA LEU A 462 15.69 7.02 20.07
C LEU A 462 15.34 6.30 21.38
N LEU A 463 14.06 6.24 21.74
CA LEU A 463 13.57 5.53 22.93
C LEU A 463 13.52 4.01 22.76
N SER A 464 13.70 3.51 21.53
CA SER A 464 13.72 2.07 21.28
C SER A 464 14.95 1.42 21.90
N PRO A 465 14.81 0.30 22.64
CA PRO A 465 15.96 -0.47 23.13
C PRO A 465 16.92 -0.89 22.01
N ALA A 466 16.40 -1.03 20.79
CA ALA A 466 17.17 -1.38 19.60
C ALA A 466 18.28 -0.37 19.26
N ALA A 467 18.15 0.90 19.68
CA ALA A 467 19.20 1.90 19.42
C ALA A 467 20.44 1.72 20.31
N GLY A 468 20.31 1.05 21.46
CA GLY A 468 21.40 0.79 22.40
C GLY A 468 22.11 2.06 22.90
N LEU A 469 21.46 3.23 22.85
CA LEU A 469 22.00 4.51 23.31
C LEU A 469 21.79 4.66 24.83
N ALA A 470 22.77 5.21 25.55
CA ALA A 470 22.74 5.37 27.00
C ALA A 470 22.37 6.80 27.43
N ASP A 471 21.92 6.97 28.68
CA ASP A 471 21.67 8.26 29.34
C ASP A 471 20.67 9.18 28.62
N ILE A 472 19.59 8.60 28.08
CA ILE A 472 18.51 9.37 27.44
C ILE A 472 17.55 9.90 28.50
N ASP A 473 17.34 11.23 28.51
CA ASP A 473 16.32 11.91 29.31
C ASP A 473 15.16 12.38 28.41
N ASP A 474 13.96 11.83 28.65
CA ASP A 474 12.73 12.15 27.93
C ASP A 474 12.42 13.67 27.90
N SER A 475 12.84 14.41 28.93
CA SER A 475 12.60 15.85 29.02
C SER A 475 13.48 16.68 28.07
N LEU A 476 14.60 16.11 27.60
CA LEU A 476 15.58 16.77 26.73
C LEU A 476 15.45 16.38 25.25
N MET A 477 14.46 15.55 24.89
CA MET A 477 14.25 15.00 23.55
C MET A 477 14.29 16.04 22.43
N GLN A 478 13.68 17.21 22.64
CA GLN A 478 13.68 18.29 21.65
C GLN A 478 15.06 18.92 21.47
N ARG A 479 15.84 19.04 22.56
CA ARG A 479 17.22 19.55 22.50
C ARG A 479 18.17 18.54 21.86
N TYR A 480 17.99 17.24 22.12
CA TYR A 480 18.72 16.19 21.42
C TYR A 480 18.49 16.26 19.92
N PHE A 481 17.23 16.42 19.51
CA PHE A 481 16.87 16.54 18.10
C PHE A 481 17.55 17.74 17.41
N GLU A 482 17.52 18.92 18.05
CA GLU A 482 18.15 20.13 17.52
C GLU A 482 19.68 19.99 17.39
N GLN A 483 20.33 19.44 18.41
CA GLN A 483 21.78 19.21 18.40
C GLN A 483 22.19 18.21 17.32
N LEU A 484 21.46 17.10 17.19
CA LEU A 484 21.73 16.09 16.18
C LEU A 484 21.42 16.60 14.76
N CYS A 485 20.41 17.45 14.59
CA CYS A 485 20.19 18.19 13.33
C CYS A 485 21.39 19.07 12.97
N GLU A 486 22.00 19.73 13.94
CA GLU A 486 23.19 20.55 13.69
C GLU A 486 24.42 19.70 13.35
N LEU A 487 24.67 18.62 14.10
CA LEU A 487 25.75 17.68 13.81
C LEU A 487 25.59 17.04 12.43
N LYS A 488 24.37 16.63 12.07
CA LYS A 488 24.05 16.11 10.74
C LYS A 488 24.28 17.15 9.64
N ARG A 489 23.91 18.42 9.88
CA ARG A 489 24.16 19.52 8.94
C ARG A 489 25.66 19.76 8.71
N ARG A 490 26.50 19.63 9.75
CA ARG A 490 27.96 19.72 9.66
C ARG A 490 28.57 18.52 8.92
N ALA A 491 28.03 17.31 9.12
CA ALA A 491 28.44 16.09 8.42
C ALA A 491 27.99 16.04 6.95
N GLY A 492 27.01 16.86 6.56
CA GLY A 492 26.50 16.96 5.19
C GLY A 492 25.80 15.66 4.76
N LYS A 493 26.32 15.02 3.71
CA LYS A 493 25.75 13.77 3.16
C LYS A 493 26.15 12.51 3.94
N ALA A 494 27.16 12.57 4.80
CA ALA A 494 27.58 11.43 5.59
C ALA A 494 26.54 11.13 6.70
N LEU A 495 26.33 9.85 7.01
CA LEU A 495 25.53 9.42 8.15
C LEU A 495 26.38 9.48 9.42
N LEU A 496 25.77 9.97 10.50
CA LEU A 496 26.35 9.96 11.85
C LEU A 496 26.49 8.50 12.31
N SER A 497 27.64 8.18 12.90
CA SER A 497 27.87 6.88 13.56
C SER A 497 27.11 6.81 14.88
N TRP A 498 27.04 5.61 15.47
CA TRP A 498 26.52 5.44 16.83
C TRP A 498 27.26 6.32 17.85
N ASN A 499 28.60 6.42 17.73
CA ASN A 499 29.42 7.27 18.59
C ASN A 499 29.10 8.77 18.43
N ASP A 500 28.84 9.22 17.21
CA ASP A 500 28.46 10.62 16.95
C ASP A 500 27.09 10.96 17.59
N LEU A 501 26.15 10.02 17.57
CA LEU A 501 24.86 10.19 18.23
C LEU A 501 25.03 10.26 19.76
N GLN A 502 25.74 9.29 20.35
CA GLN A 502 25.97 9.26 21.81
C GLN A 502 26.74 10.49 22.30
N THR A 503 27.76 10.95 21.57
CA THR A 503 28.49 12.17 21.93
C THR A 503 27.62 13.42 21.83
N GLY A 504 26.74 13.51 20.83
CA GLY A 504 25.75 14.57 20.71
C GLY A 504 24.76 14.61 21.88
N LEU A 505 24.26 13.44 22.29
CA LEU A 505 23.38 13.27 23.47
C LEU A 505 24.09 13.69 24.75
N ASN A 506 25.30 13.18 24.98
CA ASN A 506 26.11 13.50 26.15
C ASN A 506 26.44 14.99 26.25
N ALA A 507 26.66 15.67 25.12
CA ALA A 507 26.87 17.12 25.08
C ALA A 507 25.63 17.91 25.51
N VAL A 508 24.44 17.48 25.07
CA VAL A 508 23.17 18.11 25.51
C VAL A 508 22.92 17.85 26.99
N ASN A 509 23.19 16.64 27.47
CA ASN A 509 23.08 16.31 28.90
C ASN A 509 24.00 17.16 29.75
N SER A 510 25.25 17.32 29.31
CA SER A 510 26.24 18.15 30.00
C SER A 510 25.83 19.63 29.99
N ALA A 511 25.35 20.16 28.86
CA ALA A 511 24.87 21.53 28.78
C ALA A 511 23.62 21.78 29.66
N ALA A 512 22.67 20.83 29.67
CA ALA A 512 21.49 20.92 30.53
C ALA A 512 21.87 20.85 32.03
N HIS A 513 22.87 20.04 32.36
CA HIS A 513 23.40 19.95 33.72
C HIS A 513 24.10 21.27 34.13
N GLU A 514 24.92 21.86 33.26
CA GLU A 514 25.55 23.17 33.50
C GLU A 514 24.52 24.30 33.70
N GLU A 515 23.46 24.32 32.89
CA GLU A 515 22.35 25.26 33.04
C GLU A 515 21.62 25.06 34.38
N HIS A 516 21.40 23.81 34.81
CA HIS A 516 20.79 23.50 36.09
C HIS A 516 21.64 24.00 37.26
N GLU A 517 22.95 23.73 37.24
CA GLU A 517 23.90 24.25 38.23
C GLU A 517 23.95 25.79 38.26
N GLN A 518 23.81 26.44 37.10
CA GLN A 518 23.70 27.89 37.00
C GLN A 518 22.40 28.43 37.63
N ILE A 519 21.27 27.76 37.43
CA ILE A 519 20.00 28.12 38.08
C ILE A 519 20.10 27.97 39.60
N LEU A 520 20.69 26.88 40.09
CA LEU A 520 20.94 26.68 41.53
C LEU A 520 21.81 27.80 42.10
N THR A 521 22.84 28.20 41.36
CA THR A 521 23.74 29.31 41.75
C THR A 521 23.02 30.65 41.81
N ILE A 522 22.15 30.96 40.84
CA ILE A 522 21.28 32.15 40.86
C ILE A 522 20.33 32.11 42.07
N GLY A 523 19.77 30.94 42.38
CA GLY A 523 18.95 30.72 43.57
C GLY A 523 19.72 31.00 44.87
N LEU A 524 20.95 30.51 44.99
CA LEU A 524 21.84 30.79 46.13
C LEU A 524 22.16 32.28 46.28
N ILE A 525 22.41 33.00 45.17
CA ILE A 525 22.62 34.46 45.18
C ILE A 525 21.35 35.17 45.68
N ASN A 526 20.19 34.83 45.14
CA ASN A 526 18.92 35.43 45.55
C ASN A 526 18.57 35.14 47.02
N GLN A 527 18.90 33.93 47.51
CA GLN A 527 18.73 33.54 48.90
C GLN A 527 19.68 34.33 49.83
N ALA A 528 20.94 34.55 49.41
CA ALA A 528 21.90 35.36 50.15
C ALA A 528 21.47 36.85 50.24
N LEU A 529 20.90 37.40 49.17
CA LEU A 529 20.33 38.74 49.15
C LEU A 529 19.13 38.89 50.09
N SER A 530 18.21 37.91 50.09
CA SER A 530 17.05 37.92 51.00
C SER A 530 17.47 37.83 52.48
N ARG A 531 18.60 37.18 52.77
CA ARG A 531 19.18 37.08 54.13
C ARG A 531 20.03 38.31 54.53
N SER A 532 20.19 39.29 53.64
CA SER A 532 21.00 40.51 53.87
C SER A 532 22.44 40.23 54.32
N ASP A 533 23.06 39.17 53.78
CA ASP A 533 24.42 38.73 54.14
C ASP A 533 25.41 39.01 52.98
N PRO A 534 26.28 40.03 53.11
CA PRO A 534 27.24 40.41 52.07
C PRO A 534 28.31 39.35 51.79
N GLN A 535 28.71 38.55 52.80
CA GLN A 535 29.76 37.53 52.63
C GLN A 535 29.22 36.30 51.91
N LYS A 536 27.99 35.87 52.22
CA LYS A 536 27.32 34.80 51.45
C LYS A 536 26.98 35.23 50.03
N THR A 537 26.69 36.52 49.83
CA THR A 537 26.49 37.09 48.49
C THR A 537 27.79 36.99 47.69
N LEU A 538 28.94 37.34 48.27
CA LEU A 538 30.24 37.20 47.62
C LEU A 538 30.57 35.74 47.32
N SER A 539 30.39 34.83 48.28
CA SER A 539 30.71 33.40 48.09
C SER A 539 29.87 32.78 46.98
N ALA A 540 28.59 33.16 46.87
CA ALA A 540 27.70 32.68 45.80
C ALA A 540 28.07 33.27 44.43
N LEU A 541 28.54 34.53 44.38
CA LEU A 541 29.03 35.15 43.14
C LEU A 541 30.35 34.51 42.64
N MET A 542 31.20 34.04 43.54
CA MET A 542 32.50 33.42 43.22
C MET A 542 32.41 31.95 42.77
N LEU A 543 31.22 31.33 42.79
CA LEU A 543 31.04 29.96 42.31
C LEU A 543 31.33 29.89 40.78
N PRO A 544 32.04 28.86 40.28
CA PRO A 544 32.36 28.73 38.85
C PRO A 544 31.11 28.73 37.95
N SER A 545 30.02 28.14 38.45
CA SER A 545 28.70 28.06 37.83
C SER A 545 27.98 29.42 37.68
N SER A 546 28.49 30.49 38.30
CA SER A 546 27.92 31.84 38.15
C SER A 546 28.22 32.45 36.77
N GLY A 547 29.29 32.01 36.10
CA GLY A 547 29.74 32.55 34.81
C GLY A 547 30.17 34.03 34.86
N LEU A 548 30.41 34.59 36.05
CA LEU A 548 30.76 35.99 36.26
C LEU A 548 32.28 36.19 36.23
N GLN A 549 32.73 37.21 35.49
CA GLN A 549 34.13 37.64 35.43
C GLN A 549 34.31 38.98 36.19
N ASP A 550 35.53 39.28 36.62
CA ASP A 550 35.89 40.54 37.32
C ASP A 550 35.21 40.78 38.70
N ILE A 551 35.07 39.73 39.52
CA ILE A 551 34.57 39.87 40.89
C ILE A 551 35.73 40.20 41.84
N PHE A 552 35.66 41.36 42.50
CA PHE A 552 36.67 41.82 43.47
C PHE A 552 36.19 41.64 44.91
N PRO A 553 36.89 40.88 45.77
CA PRO A 553 36.49 40.66 47.17
C PRO A 553 36.29 41.96 47.98
N LEU A 554 37.06 43.01 47.70
CA LEU A 554 36.94 44.32 48.36
C LEU A 554 35.62 45.04 48.08
N ASN A 555 34.88 44.62 47.04
CA ASN A 555 33.59 45.19 46.64
C ASN A 555 32.39 44.39 47.16
N ALA A 556 32.58 43.39 48.03
CA ALA A 556 31.52 42.51 48.55
C ALA A 556 30.26 43.28 49.00
N ARG A 557 30.44 44.30 49.84
CA ARG A 557 29.35 45.15 50.33
C ARG A 557 28.68 45.96 49.22
N ARG A 558 29.44 46.40 48.21
CA ARG A 558 28.89 47.14 47.08
C ARG A 558 28.09 46.25 46.14
N TYR A 559 28.56 45.03 45.87
CA TYR A 559 27.78 44.05 45.11
C TYR A 559 26.46 43.75 45.82
N HIS A 560 26.50 43.50 47.13
CA HIS A 560 25.30 43.26 47.93
C HIS A 560 24.30 44.44 47.88
N ASP A 561 24.78 45.67 48.06
CA ASP A 561 23.92 46.87 48.05
C ASP A 561 23.29 47.13 46.67
N VAL A 562 24.06 46.98 45.59
CA VAL A 562 23.57 47.21 44.21
C VAL A 562 22.60 46.11 43.80
N LEU A 563 22.90 44.85 44.09
CA LEU A 563 22.01 43.71 43.83
C LEU A 563 20.72 43.81 44.65
N THR A 564 20.79 44.19 45.93
CA THR A 564 19.58 44.36 46.76
C THR A 564 18.69 45.48 46.23
N ARG A 565 19.28 46.59 45.76
CA ARG A 565 18.53 47.67 45.11
C ARG A 565 17.93 47.22 43.77
N ALA A 566 18.68 46.48 42.97
CA ALA A 566 18.19 45.93 41.70
C ALA A 566 17.01 44.97 41.95
N LYS A 567 17.10 44.11 42.98
CA LYS A 567 16.01 43.18 43.36
C LYS A 567 14.77 43.93 43.80
N ARG A 568 14.92 44.96 44.65
CA ARG A 568 13.80 45.81 45.08
C ARG A 568 13.16 46.54 43.91
N HIS A 569 13.96 47.16 43.04
CA HIS A 569 13.45 47.88 41.88
C HIS A 569 12.69 46.94 40.93
N LYS A 570 13.20 45.72 40.72
CA LYS A 570 12.53 44.70 39.93
C LYS A 570 11.20 44.26 40.56
N SER A 571 11.15 44.06 41.87
CA SER A 571 9.91 43.73 42.61
C SER A 571 8.85 44.84 42.53
N GLU A 572 9.27 46.11 42.54
CA GLU A 572 8.37 47.27 42.40
C GLU A 572 7.79 47.38 40.99
N LEU A 573 8.62 47.14 39.97
CA LEU A 573 8.20 47.14 38.56
C LEU A 573 7.28 45.96 38.23
N SER A 574 7.58 44.77 38.73
CA SER A 574 6.78 43.55 38.49
C SER A 574 5.53 43.45 39.37
N ARG A 575 5.44 44.24 40.45
CA ARG A 575 4.44 44.14 41.52
C ARG A 575 4.40 42.76 42.19
N ASP A 576 5.51 42.04 42.17
CA ASP A 576 5.67 40.72 42.78
C ASP A 576 6.71 40.80 43.91
N PRO A 577 6.32 40.60 45.19
CA PRO A 577 7.26 40.61 46.31
C PRO A 577 8.26 39.44 46.26
N GLY A 578 7.97 38.38 45.49
CA GLY A 578 8.85 37.23 45.29
C GLY A 578 9.86 37.38 44.15
N ALA A 579 9.91 38.53 43.46
CA ALA A 579 10.71 38.71 42.26
C ALA A 579 12.22 38.45 42.50
N GLU A 580 12.77 37.49 41.76
CA GLU A 580 14.18 37.13 41.80
C GLU A 580 14.99 37.82 40.69
N LEU A 581 16.29 38.03 40.93
CA LEU A 581 17.23 38.50 39.93
C LEU A 581 17.68 37.36 39.03
N TRP A 582 17.68 37.57 37.71
CA TRP A 582 18.23 36.62 36.75
C TRP A 582 19.69 36.95 36.43
N LEU A 583 20.39 36.04 35.75
CA LEU A 583 21.82 36.18 35.42
C LEU A 583 22.17 37.53 34.79
N ALA A 584 21.37 38.01 33.84
CA ALA A 584 21.63 39.30 33.17
C ALA A 584 21.53 40.49 34.13
N ASP A 585 20.56 40.45 35.06
CA ASP A 585 20.42 41.48 36.11
C ASP A 585 21.62 41.45 37.07
N ILE A 586 22.09 40.25 37.39
CA ILE A 586 23.24 40.03 38.28
C ILE A 586 24.53 40.51 37.60
N GLN A 587 24.76 40.15 36.33
CA GLN A 587 25.89 40.62 35.53
C GLN A 587 25.92 42.14 35.41
N GLU A 588 24.78 42.75 35.09
CA GLU A 588 24.67 44.21 34.98
C GLU A 588 24.88 44.89 36.33
N ALA A 589 24.33 44.35 37.41
CA ALA A 589 24.56 44.87 38.76
C ALA A 589 26.02 44.76 39.20
N VAL A 590 26.70 43.65 38.90
CA VAL A 590 28.15 43.46 39.16
C VAL A 590 28.98 44.45 38.33
N ARG A 591 28.65 44.60 37.04
CA ARG A 591 29.28 45.59 36.15
C ARG A 591 29.11 47.01 36.67
N LEU A 592 27.89 47.39 37.07
CA LEU A 592 27.60 48.71 37.65
C LEU A 592 28.32 48.93 38.97
N ALA A 593 28.35 47.94 39.87
CA ALA A 593 29.09 48.01 41.12
C ALA A 593 30.60 48.20 40.91
N ASN A 594 31.17 47.51 39.90
CA ASN A 594 32.57 47.69 39.49
C ASN A 594 32.82 49.09 38.94
N GLN A 595 31.94 49.58 38.05
CA GLN A 595 32.03 50.92 37.49
C GLN A 595 31.88 52.02 38.54
N ASP A 596 30.97 51.83 39.50
CA ASP A 596 30.77 52.77 40.62
C ASP A 596 32.02 52.84 41.49
N THR A 597 32.64 51.70 41.78
CA THR A 597 33.89 51.63 42.53
C THR A 597 35.02 52.36 41.79
N GLN A 598 35.15 52.13 40.48
CA GLN A 598 36.16 52.81 39.66
C GLN A 598 35.90 54.31 39.56
N LYS A 599 34.64 54.74 39.39
CA LYS A 599 34.27 56.16 39.35
C LYS A 599 34.54 56.85 40.68
N ALA A 600 34.15 56.22 41.79
CA ALA A 600 34.40 56.75 43.13
C ALA A 600 35.90 56.88 43.42
N LEU A 601 36.69 55.85 43.07
CA LEU A 601 38.15 55.89 43.20
C LEU A 601 38.78 57.02 42.37
N LYS A 602 38.43 57.13 41.07
CA LYS A 602 38.93 58.18 40.17
C LYS A 602 38.52 59.59 40.64
N MET A 603 37.30 59.75 41.13
CA MET A 603 36.82 61.01 41.67
C MET A 603 37.57 61.41 42.94
N CYS A 604 37.81 60.48 43.87
CA CYS A 604 38.59 60.73 45.08
C CYS A 604 40.06 61.06 44.77
N LEU A 605 40.68 60.35 43.82
CA LEU A 605 42.03 60.65 43.33
C LEU A 605 42.10 62.04 42.67
N GLY A 606 41.10 62.38 41.85
CA GLY A 606 40.98 63.68 41.22
C GLY A 606 40.79 64.82 42.23
N LEU A 607 39.96 64.63 43.26
CA LEU A 607 39.79 65.60 44.35
C LEU A 607 41.05 65.76 45.21
N ALA A 608 41.78 64.67 45.46
CA ALA A 608 43.08 64.72 46.12
C ALA A 608 44.10 65.52 45.28
N ALA A 609 44.11 65.31 43.96
CA ALA A 609 44.93 66.07 43.03
C ALA A 609 44.54 67.56 42.99
N VAL A 610 43.24 67.91 43.05
CA VAL A 610 42.79 69.32 43.08
C VAL A 610 43.29 69.99 44.35
N ASN A 611 43.10 69.35 45.50
CA ASN A 611 43.58 69.87 46.78
C ASN A 611 45.11 70.04 46.79
N GLN A 612 45.85 69.12 46.17
CA GLN A 612 47.30 69.22 46.04
C GLN A 612 47.72 70.37 45.10
N ALA A 613 47.07 70.51 43.93
CA ALA A 613 47.35 71.58 42.98
C ALA A 613 47.04 72.97 43.56
N VAL A 614 45.95 73.10 44.34
CA VAL A 614 45.62 74.35 45.06
C VAL A 614 46.71 74.69 46.08
N LYS A 615 47.27 73.71 46.80
CA LYS A 615 48.41 73.92 47.73
C LYS A 615 49.68 74.37 47.01
N GLU A 616 49.95 73.84 45.82
CA GLU A 616 51.14 74.19 45.01
C GLU A 616 51.09 75.61 44.43
N GLY A 617 49.92 76.26 44.43
CA GLY A 617 49.76 77.69 44.16
C GLY A 617 49.84 78.10 42.69
N ARG A 618 49.95 77.16 41.75
CA ARG A 618 50.05 77.45 40.30
C ARG A 618 48.68 77.39 39.61
N ALA A 619 48.17 78.54 39.17
CA ALA A 619 46.84 78.65 38.56
C ALA A 619 46.62 77.78 37.30
N SER A 620 47.66 77.61 36.47
CA SER A 620 47.60 76.74 35.29
C SER A 620 47.51 75.25 35.64
N GLN A 621 48.15 74.82 36.73
CA GLN A 621 48.09 73.44 37.21
C GLN A 621 46.75 73.16 37.89
N THR A 622 46.24 74.09 38.69
CA THR A 622 44.91 73.99 39.30
C THR A 622 43.82 73.96 38.25
N LEU A 623 43.87 74.81 37.22
CA LEU A 623 42.95 74.72 36.09
C LEU A 623 43.03 73.36 35.39
N ARG A 624 44.23 72.80 35.20
CA ARG A 624 44.40 71.48 34.55
C ARG A 624 43.70 70.37 35.33
N VAL A 625 43.83 70.37 36.66
CA VAL A 625 43.19 69.35 37.50
C VAL A 625 41.69 69.60 37.67
N LEU A 626 41.23 70.86 37.74
CA LEU A 626 39.80 71.21 37.76
C LEU A 626 39.06 70.81 36.45
N ARG A 627 39.79 70.72 35.33
CA ARG A 627 39.26 70.27 34.03
C ARG A 627 39.25 68.76 33.86
N LEU A 628 39.80 67.99 34.81
CA LEU A 628 39.77 66.54 34.73
C LEU A 628 38.30 66.05 34.77
N PRO A 629 37.88 65.25 33.76
CA PRO A 629 36.50 64.77 33.69
C PRO A 629 36.12 63.91 34.89
N GLU A 630 37.10 63.28 35.55
CA GLU A 630 36.92 62.42 36.72
C GLU A 630 36.44 63.18 37.97
N VAL A 631 36.70 64.48 38.09
CA VAL A 631 36.26 65.31 39.23
C VAL A 631 34.83 65.82 39.04
N ALA A 632 34.28 65.70 37.83
CA ALA A 632 32.90 66.04 37.48
C ALA A 632 32.45 67.47 37.91
N LEU A 633 33.35 68.44 37.79
CA LEU A 633 33.05 69.85 38.08
C LEU A 633 32.38 70.52 36.87
N ARG A 634 31.35 71.32 37.12
CA ARG A 634 30.59 72.07 36.11
C ARG A 634 31.09 73.50 36.05
N SER A 635 30.98 74.12 34.86
CA SER A 635 31.24 75.55 34.67
C SER A 635 32.69 75.97 34.92
N VAL A 636 33.68 75.18 34.48
CA VAL A 636 35.10 75.57 34.53
C VAL A 636 35.50 76.21 33.19
N VAL A 637 35.94 77.47 33.20
CA VAL A 637 36.28 78.27 32.03
C VAL A 637 37.77 78.64 32.06
N SER A 638 38.47 78.45 30.94
CA SER A 638 39.92 78.66 30.86
C SER A 638 40.37 80.08 31.21
N GLY A 639 39.56 81.09 30.88
CA GLY A 639 39.84 82.50 31.18
C GLY A 639 39.70 82.89 32.67
N CYS A 640 39.27 81.97 33.53
CA CYS A 640 39.07 82.21 34.96
C CYS A 640 40.10 81.48 35.85
N ALA A 641 41.19 80.96 35.26
CA ALA A 641 42.21 80.15 35.94
C ALA A 641 42.75 80.80 37.24
N ASP A 642 43.15 82.06 37.14
CA ASP A 642 43.71 82.81 38.28
C ASP A 642 42.65 83.06 39.36
N GLY A 643 41.41 83.37 38.95
CA GLY A 643 40.27 83.57 39.85
C GLY A 643 39.88 82.30 40.62
N TYR A 644 39.93 81.12 39.96
CA TYR A 644 39.72 79.85 40.68
C TYR A 644 40.84 79.59 41.67
N GLN A 645 42.11 79.83 41.30
CA GLN A 645 43.24 79.61 42.20
C GLN A 645 43.15 80.48 43.44
N THR A 646 42.85 81.77 43.31
CA THR A 646 42.81 82.71 44.43
C THR A 646 41.72 82.35 45.44
N GLU A 647 40.50 82.09 44.94
CA GLU A 647 39.34 81.77 45.79
C GLU A 647 39.47 80.39 46.45
N LEU A 648 39.95 79.37 45.72
CA LEU A 648 40.17 78.04 46.29
C LEU A 648 41.31 78.04 47.32
N THR A 649 42.38 78.83 47.10
CA THR A 649 43.47 78.97 48.08
C THR A 649 42.99 79.68 49.34
N ALA A 650 42.12 80.70 49.20
CA ALA A 650 41.52 81.39 50.32
C ALA A 650 40.63 80.45 51.16
N LEU A 651 39.77 79.66 50.51
CA LEU A 651 38.95 78.65 51.20
C LEU A 651 39.78 77.57 51.88
N LEU A 652 40.85 77.09 51.23
CA LEU A 652 41.72 76.08 51.82
C LEU A 652 42.43 76.62 53.07
N ARG A 653 42.91 77.87 53.03
CA ARG A 653 43.56 78.55 54.17
C ARG A 653 42.59 78.77 55.34
N ALA A 654 41.35 79.15 55.05
CA ALA A 654 40.32 79.31 56.08
C ALA A 654 40.07 77.99 56.84
N LYS A 655 40.00 76.86 56.11
CA LYS A 655 39.82 75.54 56.73
C LYS A 655 41.01 75.03 57.53
N THR A 656 42.25 75.35 57.13
CA THR A 656 43.43 74.94 57.90
C THR A 656 43.54 75.59 59.27
N LEU A 657 42.83 76.71 59.51
CA LEU A 657 42.80 77.42 60.78
C LEU A 657 41.78 76.83 61.77
N GLU A 658 40.81 76.04 61.31
CA GLU A 658 39.67 75.57 62.12
C GLU A 658 39.77 74.12 62.65
N GLY A 659 40.80 73.31 62.34
CA GLY A 659 40.82 71.93 62.87
C GLY A 659 42.14 71.15 62.81
N GLN A 660 42.56 70.64 63.98
CA GLN A 660 43.58 69.60 64.18
C GLN A 660 42.90 68.20 64.21
N SER A 661 43.25 67.28 63.30
CA SER A 661 43.20 65.83 63.57
C SER A 661 43.89 65.00 62.47
N ASN A 662 44.54 63.90 62.88
CA ASN A 662 45.35 63.00 62.06
C ASN A 662 44.60 61.70 61.72
N THR A 663 43.57 61.73 60.85
CA THR A 663 43.19 60.54 60.07
C THR A 663 42.68 60.94 58.68
N ASN A 664 43.42 60.55 57.65
CA ASN A 664 43.22 61.04 56.29
C ASN A 664 42.24 60.16 55.49
N THR A 665 40.96 60.29 55.78
CA THR A 665 39.88 59.62 55.04
C THR A 665 38.76 60.58 54.66
N HIS A 666 38.43 60.66 53.38
CA HIS A 666 37.40 61.56 52.83
C HIS A 666 36.11 60.80 52.51
N THR A 667 34.95 61.44 52.77
CA THR A 667 33.61 60.92 52.43
C THR A 667 32.91 61.86 51.44
N THR A 668 32.37 61.30 50.35
CA THR A 668 31.47 62.02 49.43
C THR A 668 30.02 61.72 49.80
N ARG A 669 29.19 62.75 50.09
CA ARG A 669 27.81 62.56 50.61
C ARG A 669 26.86 61.77 49.70
N ALA A 670 27.18 61.61 48.42
CA ALA A 670 26.31 60.88 47.50
C ALA A 670 26.46 59.34 47.58
N LEU A 671 27.62 58.83 48.01
CA LEU A 671 27.94 57.40 48.09
C LEU A 671 29.01 57.19 49.17
N SER A 672 28.73 56.31 50.15
CA SER A 672 29.57 56.00 51.33
C SER A 672 30.90 55.31 50.99
N TYR A 673 31.70 55.92 50.13
CA TYR A 673 33.01 55.43 49.71
C TYR A 673 34.09 56.07 50.60
N PHE A 674 34.87 55.24 51.29
CA PHE A 674 35.93 55.66 52.19
C PHE A 674 37.26 55.58 51.47
N PHE A 675 37.87 56.73 51.17
CA PHE A 675 39.15 56.78 50.46
C PHE A 675 40.31 57.07 51.42
N HIS A 676 41.34 56.23 51.40
CA HIS A 676 42.52 56.36 52.24
C HIS A 676 43.62 57.14 51.50
N LEU A 677 43.89 58.38 51.92
CA LEU A 677 44.73 59.31 51.15
C LEU A 677 46.22 58.92 51.07
N GLN A 678 46.72 58.09 51.99
CA GLN A 678 48.13 57.63 51.98
C GLN A 678 48.36 56.36 51.16
N LYS A 679 47.38 55.44 51.17
CA LYS A 679 47.46 54.18 50.41
C LYS A 679 46.88 54.30 49.01
N LEU A 680 46.15 55.38 48.72
CA LEU A 680 45.43 55.62 47.47
C LEU A 680 44.40 54.52 47.12
N GLU A 681 43.94 53.78 48.13
CA GLU A 681 42.93 52.74 48.03
C GLU A 681 41.62 53.22 48.68
N GLY A 682 40.48 52.69 48.25
CA GLY A 682 39.20 53.02 48.86
C GLY A 682 38.28 51.81 49.03
N THR A 683 37.53 51.82 50.12
CA THR A 683 36.64 50.74 50.55
C THR A 683 35.21 51.22 50.72
N TRP A 684 34.26 50.32 50.50
CA TRP A 684 32.83 50.57 50.75
C TRP A 684 32.40 50.25 52.20
N GLU A 685 33.31 49.69 53.00
CA GLU A 685 33.13 49.44 54.42
C GLU A 685 33.77 50.54 55.26
N ARG A 686 33.08 50.92 56.34
CA ARG A 686 33.58 51.91 57.31
C ARG A 686 34.76 51.31 58.07
N PRO A 687 35.97 51.89 57.97
CA PRO A 687 37.11 51.45 58.77
C PRO A 687 36.83 51.68 60.27
N GLN A 688 37.24 50.76 61.13
CA GLN A 688 37.10 50.89 62.59
C GLN A 688 37.93 52.09 63.08
N GLY A 689 37.32 53.02 63.82
CA GLY A 689 37.97 54.25 64.31
C GLY A 689 37.85 55.50 63.41
N PHE A 690 37.02 55.48 62.36
CA PHE A 690 36.85 56.62 61.43
C PHE A 690 36.29 57.89 62.09
N VAL A 691 37.04 59.00 61.97
CA VAL A 691 36.65 60.38 62.30
C VAL A 691 36.77 61.24 61.02
N GLN A 692 35.80 62.12 60.77
CA GLN A 692 35.73 62.90 59.53
C GLN A 692 36.69 64.11 59.58
N ASN A 693 37.71 64.14 58.72
CA ASN A 693 38.65 65.26 58.62
C ASN A 693 38.05 66.44 57.83
N SER A 694 38.11 67.66 58.39
CA SER A 694 37.58 68.91 57.81
C SER A 694 38.60 69.72 57.00
N THR A 695 39.87 69.29 56.95
CA THR A 695 40.99 70.06 56.38
C THR A 695 41.12 70.03 54.86
N PHE A 696 40.34 69.20 54.16
CA PHE A 696 40.31 69.11 52.70
C PHE A 696 39.09 69.83 52.12
N LEU A 697 39.27 70.42 50.93
CA LEU A 697 38.16 70.98 50.16
C LEU A 697 37.31 69.85 49.58
N THR A 698 36.02 69.90 49.85
CA THR A 698 35.05 68.94 49.31
C THR A 698 34.63 69.32 47.89
N HIS A 699 34.05 68.36 47.15
CA HIS A 699 33.54 68.61 45.79
C HIS A 699 32.54 69.78 45.75
N GLU A 700 31.63 69.87 46.71
CA GLU A 700 30.59 70.90 46.79
C GLU A 700 31.19 72.30 46.94
N GLU A 701 32.23 72.44 47.74
CA GLU A 701 32.95 73.70 47.97
C GLU A 701 33.71 74.14 46.72
N ILE A 702 34.40 73.20 46.07
CA ILE A 702 35.14 73.48 44.82
C ILE A 702 34.16 73.88 43.70
N GLN A 703 33.02 73.19 43.60
CA GLN A 703 31.97 73.48 42.63
C GLN A 703 31.32 74.85 42.87
N ALA A 704 31.09 75.24 44.13
CA ALA A 704 30.52 76.53 44.49
C ALA A 704 31.44 77.68 44.05
N VAL A 705 32.75 77.56 44.30
CA VAL A 705 33.74 78.55 43.84
C VAL A 705 33.79 78.63 42.32
N CYS A 706 33.87 77.48 41.63
CA CYS A 706 33.89 77.46 40.17
C CYS A 706 32.63 78.12 39.58
N SER A 707 31.45 77.82 40.14
CA SER A 707 30.18 78.38 39.67
C SER A 707 30.09 79.89 39.90
N SER A 708 30.56 80.38 41.05
CA SER A 708 30.55 81.81 41.40
C SER A 708 31.48 82.62 40.48
N VAL A 709 32.74 82.19 40.35
CA VAL A 709 33.75 82.88 39.53
C VAL A 709 33.34 82.87 38.04
N THR A 710 32.78 81.76 37.56
CA THR A 710 32.29 81.66 36.17
C THR A 710 31.03 82.47 35.91
N ALA A 711 30.10 82.56 36.87
CA ALA A 711 28.91 83.39 36.74
C ALA A 711 29.26 84.89 36.66
N ALA A 712 30.31 85.33 37.38
CA ALA A 712 30.83 86.69 37.27
C ALA A 712 31.42 86.96 35.87
N HIS A 713 32.22 86.04 35.32
CA HIS A 713 32.80 86.16 33.98
C HIS A 713 31.72 86.09 32.87
N SER A 714 30.75 85.18 32.99
CA SER A 714 29.69 84.98 31.99
C SER A 714 28.76 86.19 31.85
N ARG A 715 28.48 86.91 32.95
CA ARG A 715 27.73 88.19 32.92
C ARG A 715 28.46 89.27 32.10
N GLY A 716 29.79 89.31 32.20
CA GLY A 716 30.62 90.22 31.41
C GLY A 716 30.64 89.90 29.92
N VAL A 717 30.58 88.62 29.55
CA VAL A 717 30.52 88.17 28.15
C VAL A 717 29.12 88.34 27.56
N GLN A 718 28.06 88.00 28.30
CA GLN A 718 26.67 88.15 27.84
C GLN A 718 26.30 89.60 27.49
N TRP A 719 26.87 90.59 28.19
CA TRP A 719 26.63 91.99 27.84
C TRP A 719 27.24 92.38 26.49
N LYS A 720 28.39 91.79 26.12
CA LYS A 720 29.01 92.02 24.81
C LYS A 720 28.30 91.25 23.69
N THR A 721 27.66 90.12 23.98
CA THR A 721 26.98 89.29 22.97
C THR A 721 25.53 89.72 22.67
N SER A 722 24.92 90.58 23.49
CA SER A 722 23.50 91.01 23.34
C SER A 722 23.31 92.27 22.48
N GLU A 723 24.39 92.92 22.06
CA GLU A 723 24.43 94.04 21.11
C GLU A 723 23.71 93.75 19.74
N PRO A 724 23.86 92.58 19.09
CA PRO A 724 23.16 92.27 17.84
C PRO A 724 21.63 92.06 17.97
N LEU A 725 21.10 91.70 19.15
CA LEU A 725 19.65 91.53 19.36
C LEU A 725 18.90 92.87 19.35
N VAL A 726 19.57 93.93 19.83
CA VAL A 726 19.05 95.31 19.80
C VAL A 726 18.96 95.82 18.35
N LEU A 727 19.94 95.46 17.50
CA LEU A 727 19.91 95.73 16.06
C LEU A 727 18.81 94.93 15.32
N GLN A 728 18.56 93.68 15.70
CA GLN A 728 17.48 92.87 15.13
C GLN A 728 16.09 93.40 15.46
N LEU A 729 15.88 93.97 16.64
CA LEU A 729 14.60 94.60 17.03
C LEU A 729 14.30 95.84 16.15
N GLN A 730 15.31 96.69 15.91
CA GLN A 730 15.20 97.82 14.99
C GLN A 730 14.93 97.36 13.53
N ALA A 731 15.55 96.27 13.09
CA ALA A 731 15.31 95.68 11.76
C ALA A 731 13.89 95.10 11.61
N ARG A 732 13.33 94.47 12.66
CA ARG A 732 11.97 93.91 12.64
C ARG A 732 10.89 94.98 12.54
N MET A 733 11.06 96.13 13.20
CA MET A 733 10.14 97.27 13.11
C MET A 733 10.15 97.91 11.71
N ARG A 734 11.33 98.09 11.10
CA ARG A 734 11.44 98.50 9.68
C ARG A 734 10.83 97.47 8.73
N GLY A 735 11.02 96.18 9.01
CA GLY A 735 10.41 95.08 8.26
C GLY A 735 8.88 94.97 8.40
N PHE A 736 8.28 95.47 9.48
CA PHE A 736 6.82 95.53 9.62
C PHE A 736 6.21 96.59 8.69
N LEU A 737 6.80 97.79 8.64
CA LEU A 737 6.36 98.88 7.76
C LEU A 737 6.50 98.52 6.27
N LEU A 738 7.56 97.79 5.88
CA LEU A 738 7.70 97.27 4.52
C LEU A 738 6.62 96.22 4.20
N ARG A 739 6.31 95.33 5.15
CA ARG A 739 5.27 94.31 4.98
C ARG A 739 3.87 94.90 4.84
N GLN A 740 3.59 96.05 5.44
CA GLN A 740 2.33 96.78 5.22
C GLN A 740 2.22 97.29 3.78
N LYS A 741 3.26 97.95 3.25
CA LYS A 741 3.31 98.36 1.82
C LYS A 741 3.25 97.16 0.87
N LEU A 742 3.89 96.05 1.23
CA LEU A 742 3.83 94.81 0.46
C LEU A 742 2.41 94.20 0.49
N ALA A 743 1.70 94.29 1.61
CA ALA A 743 0.32 93.82 1.76
C ALA A 743 -0.64 94.61 0.87
N GLU A 744 -0.47 95.93 0.75
CA GLU A 744 -1.22 96.76 -0.20
C GLU A 744 -0.94 96.36 -1.66
N ARG A 745 0.33 96.12 -2.01
CA ARG A 745 0.72 95.62 -3.34
C ARG A 745 0.17 94.20 -3.60
N LEU A 746 0.18 93.34 -2.58
CA LEU A 746 -0.41 92.00 -2.62
C LEU A 746 -1.93 92.06 -2.79
N HIS A 747 -2.60 93.02 -2.15
CA HIS A 747 -4.03 93.22 -2.31
C HIS A 747 -4.38 93.60 -3.76
N PHE A 748 -3.61 94.51 -4.38
CA PHE A 748 -3.72 94.84 -5.80
C PHE A 748 -3.46 93.61 -6.72
N LEU A 749 -2.41 92.84 -6.43
CA LEU A 749 -2.12 91.61 -7.19
C LEU A 749 -3.23 90.55 -7.00
N ASN A 750 -3.82 90.47 -5.81
CA ASN A 750 -4.94 89.57 -5.52
C ASN A 750 -6.22 90.00 -6.26
N THR A 751 -6.44 91.30 -6.49
CA THR A 751 -7.57 91.77 -7.31
C THR A 751 -7.39 91.43 -8.79
N GLN A 752 -6.14 91.43 -9.28
CA GLN A 752 -5.80 91.00 -10.66
C GLN A 752 -5.61 89.49 -10.80
N LEU A 753 -5.57 88.76 -9.69
CA LEU A 753 -5.37 87.31 -9.62
C LEU A 753 -6.39 86.53 -10.46
N PRO A 754 -7.69 86.88 -10.54
CA PRO A 754 -8.63 86.17 -11.41
C PRO A 754 -8.19 86.20 -12.88
N ALA A 755 -7.78 87.35 -13.41
CA ALA A 755 -7.31 87.47 -14.80
C ALA A 755 -6.01 86.68 -15.05
N VAL A 756 -5.07 86.74 -14.09
CA VAL A 756 -3.83 85.94 -14.12
C VAL A 756 -4.15 84.45 -14.04
N ILE A 757 -5.08 84.04 -13.18
CA ILE A 757 -5.55 82.65 -13.07
C ILE A 757 -6.20 82.23 -14.38
N THR A 758 -6.99 83.08 -15.05
CA THR A 758 -7.55 82.76 -16.36
C THR A 758 -6.43 82.50 -17.37
N ILE A 759 -5.46 83.40 -17.53
CA ILE A 759 -4.34 83.20 -18.47
C ILE A 759 -3.49 81.98 -18.09
N GLN A 760 -3.16 81.82 -16.80
CA GLN A 760 -2.42 80.66 -16.29
C GLN A 760 -3.20 79.37 -16.47
N SER A 761 -4.52 79.37 -16.32
CA SER A 761 -5.36 78.19 -16.54
C SER A 761 -5.39 77.80 -18.01
N HIS A 762 -5.40 78.77 -18.94
CA HIS A 762 -5.23 78.50 -20.37
C HIS A 762 -3.84 77.94 -20.68
N TRP A 763 -2.78 78.50 -20.09
CA TRP A 763 -1.41 78.01 -20.29
C TRP A 763 -1.17 76.63 -19.64
N ARG A 764 -1.67 76.42 -18.41
CA ARG A 764 -1.67 75.12 -17.73
C ARG A 764 -2.49 74.11 -18.52
N ARG A 765 -3.63 74.51 -19.09
CA ARG A 765 -4.41 73.67 -20.02
C ARG A 765 -3.57 73.30 -21.24
N PHE A 766 -2.85 74.25 -21.84
CA PHE A 766 -1.98 73.97 -22.98
C PHE A 766 -0.83 73.01 -22.63
N ILE A 767 -0.11 73.25 -21.53
CA ILE A 767 0.95 72.35 -21.05
C ILE A 767 0.39 70.97 -20.75
N GLN A 768 -0.72 70.89 -20.00
CA GLN A 768 -1.37 69.63 -19.64
C GLN A 768 -1.88 68.90 -20.87
N GLN A 769 -2.42 69.61 -21.87
CA GLN A 769 -2.81 69.02 -23.15
C GLN A 769 -1.59 68.47 -23.88
N ARG A 770 -0.46 69.20 -23.94
CA ARG A 770 0.78 68.72 -24.56
C ARG A 770 1.34 67.49 -23.84
N GLU A 771 1.31 67.49 -22.51
CA GLU A 771 1.77 66.36 -21.71
C GLU A 771 0.82 65.16 -21.81
N TYR A 772 -0.49 65.41 -21.87
CA TYR A 772 -1.51 64.40 -22.19
C TYR A 772 -1.24 63.78 -23.56
N HIS A 773 -0.94 64.58 -24.58
CA HIS A 773 -0.59 64.05 -25.91
C HIS A 773 0.68 63.20 -25.88
N ARG A 774 1.73 63.61 -25.14
CA ARG A 774 2.93 62.77 -24.94
C ARG A 774 2.61 61.47 -24.20
N ARG A 775 1.78 61.51 -23.15
CA ARG A 775 1.35 60.31 -22.42
C ARG A 775 0.51 59.40 -23.30
N LEU A 776 -0.39 59.98 -24.10
CA LEU A 776 -1.21 59.23 -25.06
C LEU A 776 -0.31 58.55 -26.10
N GLN A 777 0.70 59.25 -26.62
CA GLN A 777 1.68 58.68 -27.54
C GLN A 777 2.51 57.56 -26.89
N HIS A 778 2.93 57.73 -25.62
CA HIS A 778 3.60 56.68 -24.85
C HIS A 778 2.69 55.46 -24.61
N LEU A 779 1.41 55.67 -24.33
CA LEU A 779 0.42 54.59 -24.19
C LEU A 779 0.15 53.89 -25.52
N TYR A 780 0.11 54.61 -26.65
CA TYR A 780 0.03 54.00 -27.98
C TYR A 780 1.26 53.16 -28.32
N GLN A 781 2.46 53.61 -27.95
CA GLN A 781 3.69 52.82 -28.14
C GLN A 781 3.71 51.56 -27.27
N ASN A 782 3.11 51.62 -26.07
CA ASN A 782 3.08 50.53 -25.09
C ASN A 782 1.72 49.82 -25.00
N TRP A 783 0.87 49.96 -26.03
CA TRP A 783 -0.53 49.53 -25.96
C TRP A 783 -0.68 48.04 -25.66
N ARG A 784 0.27 47.20 -26.09
CA ARG A 784 0.29 45.75 -25.81
C ARG A 784 0.46 45.45 -24.31
N ALA A 785 1.31 46.19 -23.61
CA ALA A 785 1.51 46.05 -22.16
C ALA A 785 0.28 46.57 -21.40
N VAL A 786 -0.28 47.70 -21.85
CA VAL A 786 -1.52 48.26 -21.30
C VAL A 786 -2.69 47.30 -21.50
N VAL A 787 -2.82 46.64 -22.66
CA VAL A 787 -3.87 45.64 -22.89
C VAL A 787 -3.70 44.42 -21.98
N LYS A 788 -2.46 43.97 -21.71
CA LYS A 788 -2.22 42.90 -20.73
C LYS A 788 -2.67 43.30 -19.33
N ILE A 789 -2.26 44.49 -18.85
CA ILE A 789 -2.69 45.01 -17.53
C ILE A 789 -4.20 45.26 -17.51
N GLN A 790 -4.77 45.78 -18.59
CA GLN A 790 -6.20 46.00 -18.71
C GLN A 790 -6.95 44.67 -18.70
N ALA A 791 -6.42 43.61 -19.32
CA ALA A 791 -7.01 42.28 -19.29
C ALA A 791 -6.96 41.69 -17.87
N THR A 792 -5.85 41.84 -17.13
CA THR A 792 -5.77 41.37 -15.74
C THR A 792 -6.69 42.17 -14.81
N VAL A 793 -6.78 43.48 -14.97
CA VAL A 793 -7.70 44.33 -14.21
C VAL A 793 -9.16 44.09 -14.62
N LYS A 794 -9.47 43.87 -15.90
CA LYS A 794 -10.80 43.46 -16.37
C LYS A 794 -11.20 42.12 -15.78
N MET A 795 -10.29 41.15 -15.75
CA MET A 795 -10.49 39.86 -15.12
C MET A 795 -10.72 40.03 -13.61
N TRP A 796 -9.92 40.84 -12.91
CA TRP A 796 -10.10 41.12 -11.50
C TRP A 796 -11.42 41.83 -11.19
N LEU A 797 -11.80 42.85 -11.97
CA LEU A 797 -13.08 43.54 -11.85
C LEU A 797 -14.26 42.61 -12.15
N ALA A 798 -14.14 41.76 -13.17
CA ALA A 798 -15.15 40.75 -13.48
C ALA A 798 -15.28 39.73 -12.34
N ARG A 799 -14.16 39.27 -11.77
CA ARG A 799 -14.12 38.38 -10.61
C ARG A 799 -14.72 39.05 -9.37
N ARG A 800 -14.40 40.32 -9.11
CA ARG A 800 -14.97 41.11 -8.01
C ARG A 800 -16.47 41.33 -8.18
N ARG A 801 -16.94 41.67 -9.38
CA ARG A 801 -18.38 41.79 -9.70
C ARG A 801 -19.09 40.46 -9.57
N TYR A 802 -18.48 39.37 -10.03
CA TYR A 802 -19.01 38.02 -9.87
C TYR A 802 -19.13 37.65 -8.39
N LEU A 803 -18.10 37.87 -7.58
CA LEU A 803 -18.13 37.62 -6.14
C LEU A 803 -19.13 38.51 -5.41
N ALA A 804 -19.24 39.78 -5.78
CA ALA A 804 -20.25 40.69 -5.23
C ALA A 804 -21.67 40.27 -5.61
N ARG A 805 -21.88 39.80 -6.85
CA ARG A 805 -23.15 39.26 -7.32
C ARG A 805 -23.49 37.93 -6.66
N LEU A 806 -22.50 37.07 -6.45
CA LEU A 806 -22.64 35.83 -5.69
C LEU A 806 -22.99 36.13 -4.23
N ALA A 807 -22.35 37.12 -3.61
CA ALA A 807 -22.68 37.58 -2.26
C ALA A 807 -24.08 38.22 -2.19
N TYR A 808 -24.47 39.00 -3.19
CA TYR A 808 -25.82 39.54 -3.33
C TYR A 808 -26.86 38.42 -3.42
N PHE A 809 -26.65 37.44 -4.30
CA PHE A 809 -27.56 36.31 -4.43
C PHE A 809 -27.59 35.46 -3.17
N ARG A 810 -26.44 35.19 -2.53
CA ARG A 810 -26.36 34.52 -1.23
C ARG A 810 -27.15 35.24 -0.15
N ARG A 811 -27.07 36.57 -0.10
CA ARG A 811 -27.80 37.42 0.87
C ARG A 811 -29.30 37.48 0.57
N HIS A 812 -29.70 37.32 -0.69
CA HIS A 812 -31.09 37.35 -1.15
C HIS A 812 -31.66 35.97 -1.46
N VAL A 813 -31.00 34.88 -1.04
CA VAL A 813 -31.48 33.49 -1.24
C VAL A 813 -32.92 33.36 -0.74
N GLY A 814 -33.27 33.96 0.40
CA GLY A 814 -34.64 33.92 0.92
C GLY A 814 -35.67 34.57 -0.02
N ALA A 815 -35.34 35.72 -0.62
CA ALA A 815 -36.22 36.37 -1.60
C ALA A 815 -36.28 35.60 -2.93
N ILE A 816 -35.16 35.04 -3.39
CA ILE A 816 -35.10 34.18 -4.58
C ILE A 816 -35.93 32.93 -4.38
N ILE A 817 -35.85 32.26 -3.22
CA ILE A 817 -36.70 31.11 -2.89
C ILE A 817 -38.17 31.50 -2.93
N ARG A 818 -38.56 32.68 -2.40
CA ARG A 818 -39.94 33.18 -2.48
C ARG A 818 -40.40 33.43 -3.92
N ILE A 819 -39.58 34.08 -4.75
CA ILE A 819 -39.89 34.32 -6.17
C ILE A 819 -39.93 33.01 -6.97
N GLN A 820 -38.98 32.09 -6.71
CA GLN A 820 -38.96 30.77 -7.32
C GLN A 820 -40.17 29.94 -6.88
N ALA A 821 -40.60 30.03 -5.61
CA ALA A 821 -41.81 29.38 -5.14
C ALA A 821 -43.05 29.95 -5.83
N PHE A 822 -43.12 31.28 -6.00
CA PHE A 822 -44.21 31.92 -6.75
C PHE A 822 -44.21 31.53 -8.23
N PHE A 823 -43.05 31.52 -8.88
CA PHE A 823 -42.92 31.10 -10.29
C PHE A 823 -43.21 29.61 -10.47
N ARG A 824 -42.71 28.75 -9.57
CA ARG A 824 -43.06 27.32 -9.55
C ARG A 824 -44.56 27.15 -9.37
N ALA A 825 -45.19 27.89 -8.46
CA ALA A 825 -46.64 27.85 -8.27
C ALA A 825 -47.40 28.34 -9.53
N SER A 826 -46.95 29.42 -10.17
CA SER A 826 -47.53 29.93 -11.41
C SER A 826 -47.41 28.94 -12.57
N ARG A 827 -46.24 28.33 -12.74
CA ARG A 827 -46.00 27.30 -13.76
C ARG A 827 -46.80 26.03 -13.49
N THR A 828 -46.93 25.60 -12.24
CA THR A 828 -47.81 24.48 -11.87
C THR A 828 -49.27 24.80 -12.17
N ARG A 829 -49.73 26.05 -11.95
CA ARG A 829 -51.09 26.48 -12.35
C ARG A 829 -51.29 26.47 -13.86
N GLU A 830 -50.30 26.91 -14.63
CA GLU A 830 -50.33 26.88 -16.09
C GLU A 830 -50.32 25.44 -16.63
N GLU A 831 -49.49 24.56 -16.06
CA GLU A 831 -49.47 23.12 -16.37
C GLU A 831 -50.81 22.44 -15.99
N TYR A 832 -51.45 22.84 -14.88
CA TYR A 832 -52.80 22.36 -14.51
C TYR A 832 -53.89 22.89 -15.46
N HIS A 833 -53.81 24.15 -15.86
CA HIS A 833 -54.72 24.73 -16.86
C HIS A 833 -54.61 24.00 -18.20
N LEU A 834 -53.37 23.64 -18.60
CA LEU A 834 -53.07 22.86 -19.79
C LEU A 834 -53.59 21.43 -19.71
N LEU A 835 -53.67 20.83 -18.51
CA LEU A 835 -54.28 19.52 -18.29
C LEU A 835 -55.80 19.54 -18.47
N VAL A 836 -56.47 20.56 -17.91
CA VAL A 836 -57.94 20.63 -17.86
C VAL A 836 -58.56 21.09 -19.19
N HIS A 837 -57.89 21.97 -19.94
CA HIS A 837 -58.48 22.62 -21.11
C HIS A 837 -57.86 22.20 -22.46
N SER A 838 -56.76 21.43 -22.46
CA SER A 838 -56.17 20.93 -23.71
C SER A 838 -56.75 19.56 -24.06
N SER A 839 -57.07 19.34 -25.33
CA SER A 839 -57.56 18.06 -25.84
C SER A 839 -56.47 16.97 -25.91
N ALA A 840 -55.19 17.33 -25.81
CA ALA A 840 -54.05 16.39 -25.82
C ALA A 840 -52.89 16.89 -24.94
N PRO A 841 -53.01 16.82 -23.60
CA PRO A 841 -51.94 17.27 -22.71
C PRO A 841 -50.71 16.33 -22.78
N PRO A 842 -49.47 16.88 -22.70
CA PRO A 842 -48.26 16.06 -22.71
C PRO A 842 -48.21 15.12 -21.50
N LEU A 843 -47.75 13.87 -21.70
CA LEU A 843 -47.70 12.81 -20.67
C LEU A 843 -47.01 13.23 -19.37
N SER A 844 -46.03 14.15 -19.46
CA SER A 844 -45.32 14.69 -18.30
C SER A 844 -46.20 15.57 -17.40
N VAL A 845 -47.17 16.27 -17.99
CA VAL A 845 -48.15 17.12 -17.28
C VAL A 845 -49.22 16.22 -16.64
N VAL A 846 -49.71 15.23 -17.39
CA VAL A 846 -50.67 14.22 -16.91
C VAL A 846 -50.12 13.46 -15.71
N ARG A 847 -48.89 12.95 -15.78
CA ARG A 847 -48.23 12.26 -14.66
C ARG A 847 -48.13 13.12 -13.39
N LYS A 848 -47.95 14.43 -13.56
CA LYS A 848 -47.76 15.38 -12.45
C LYS A 848 -49.04 15.64 -11.66
N PHE A 849 -50.18 15.60 -12.34
CA PHE A 849 -51.50 15.85 -11.77
C PHE A 849 -52.41 14.61 -11.79
N ALA A 850 -51.84 13.42 -12.05
CA ALA A 850 -52.58 12.16 -12.15
C ALA A 850 -53.40 11.83 -10.89
N HIS A 851 -52.93 12.26 -9.72
CA HIS A 851 -53.64 12.12 -8.45
C HIS A 851 -54.89 13.00 -8.30
N LEU A 852 -55.11 13.96 -9.21
CA LEU A 852 -56.29 14.84 -9.26
C LEU A 852 -57.29 14.42 -10.35
N LEU A 853 -56.92 13.44 -11.19
CA LEU A 853 -57.82 12.85 -12.18
C LEU A 853 -58.54 11.69 -11.48
N GLU A 854 -59.86 11.77 -11.33
CA GLU A 854 -60.64 10.65 -10.79
C GLU A 854 -60.57 9.46 -11.74
N PHE A 855 -60.45 8.24 -11.19
CA PHE A 855 -60.33 7.01 -11.97
C PHE A 855 -61.57 6.79 -12.83
N GLY A 856 -61.39 6.71 -14.15
CA GLY A 856 -62.45 6.24 -15.04
C GLY A 856 -62.60 4.72 -14.96
N ASP A 857 -63.77 4.19 -15.37
CA ASP A 857 -64.02 2.74 -15.43
C ASP A 857 -62.96 1.97 -16.27
N SER A 858 -62.31 2.64 -17.22
CA SER A 858 -61.18 2.09 -17.97
C SER A 858 -59.92 1.89 -17.13
N ASP A 859 -59.62 2.82 -16.23
CA ASP A 859 -58.44 2.78 -15.37
C ASP A 859 -58.61 1.72 -14.27
N ILE A 860 -59.83 1.57 -13.73
CA ILE A 860 -60.17 0.50 -12.77
C ILE A 860 -59.99 -0.88 -13.41
N ARG A 861 -60.41 -1.04 -14.68
CA ARG A 861 -60.20 -2.28 -15.43
C ARG A 861 -58.73 -2.58 -15.66
N GLN A 862 -57.96 -1.56 -16.07
CA GLN A 862 -56.52 -1.72 -16.28
C GLN A 862 -55.76 -1.99 -14.97
N GLU A 863 -56.16 -1.37 -13.86
CA GLU A 863 -55.59 -1.61 -12.54
C GLU A 863 -55.94 -3.01 -12.02
N GLY A 864 -57.15 -3.51 -12.32
CA GLY A 864 -57.53 -4.90 -12.08
C GLY A 864 -56.70 -5.90 -12.89
N GLU A 865 -56.43 -5.61 -14.17
CA GLU A 865 -55.52 -6.44 -14.99
C GLU A 865 -54.08 -6.37 -14.45
N LEU A 866 -53.63 -5.20 -14.01
CA LEU A 866 -52.28 -5.00 -13.47
C LEU A 866 -52.13 -5.72 -12.12
N GLN A 867 -53.15 -5.71 -11.26
CA GLN A 867 -53.19 -6.52 -10.04
C GLN A 867 -53.22 -8.01 -10.34
N ARG A 868 -54.00 -8.46 -11.33
CA ARG A 868 -54.02 -9.87 -11.75
C ARG A 868 -52.65 -10.32 -12.27
N LEU A 869 -52.01 -9.51 -13.12
CA LEU A 869 -50.65 -9.74 -13.61
C LEU A 869 -49.63 -9.72 -12.47
N ARG A 870 -49.78 -8.82 -11.50
CA ARG A 870 -48.88 -8.73 -10.35
C ARG A 870 -49.04 -9.94 -9.42
N GLU A 871 -50.26 -10.41 -9.20
CA GLU A 871 -50.51 -11.67 -8.49
C GLU A 871 -49.96 -12.87 -9.26
N GLU A 872 -50.06 -12.88 -10.58
CA GLU A 872 -49.52 -13.93 -11.44
C GLU A 872 -47.99 -13.94 -11.43
N VAL A 873 -47.36 -12.77 -11.44
CA VAL A 873 -45.91 -12.61 -11.26
C VAL A 873 -45.50 -13.02 -9.84
N VAL A 874 -46.24 -12.64 -8.79
CA VAL A 874 -45.93 -13.07 -7.42
C VAL A 874 -46.13 -14.57 -7.26
N ARG A 875 -47.17 -15.16 -7.85
CA ARG A 875 -47.36 -16.61 -7.91
C ARG A 875 -46.22 -17.28 -8.66
N SER A 876 -45.79 -16.73 -9.78
CA SER A 876 -44.66 -17.25 -10.57
C SER A 876 -43.34 -17.11 -9.83
N ILE A 877 -43.10 -16.02 -9.10
CA ILE A 877 -41.90 -15.83 -8.27
C ILE A 877 -41.93 -16.78 -7.07
N ARG A 878 -43.07 -17.00 -6.43
CA ARG A 878 -43.20 -17.99 -5.35
C ARG A 878 -43.02 -19.40 -5.88
N ALA A 879 -43.59 -19.71 -7.06
CA ALA A 879 -43.40 -20.99 -7.72
C ALA A 879 -41.95 -21.19 -8.12
N ASN A 880 -41.27 -20.18 -8.67
CA ASN A 880 -39.85 -20.25 -9.01
C ASN A 880 -38.98 -20.37 -7.76
N ARG A 881 -39.25 -19.63 -6.67
CA ARG A 881 -38.54 -19.80 -5.39
C ARG A 881 -38.79 -21.16 -4.76
N GLN A 882 -39.99 -21.70 -4.91
CA GLN A 882 -40.32 -23.05 -4.48
C GLN A 882 -39.56 -24.07 -5.32
N LEU A 883 -39.51 -23.89 -6.65
CA LEU A 883 -38.74 -24.74 -7.57
C LEU A 883 -37.23 -24.63 -7.32
N GLU A 884 -36.71 -23.45 -6.99
CA GLU A 884 -35.32 -23.25 -6.57
C GLU A 884 -35.04 -23.97 -5.24
N ALA A 885 -35.93 -23.84 -4.24
CA ALA A 885 -35.81 -24.56 -2.98
C ALA A 885 -35.94 -26.08 -3.16
N ASP A 886 -36.80 -26.53 -4.09
CA ASP A 886 -37.00 -27.95 -4.42
C ASP A 886 -35.79 -28.49 -5.20
N LEU A 887 -35.18 -27.69 -6.08
CA LEU A 887 -33.92 -27.99 -6.77
C LEU A 887 -32.74 -28.04 -5.78
N ASP A 888 -32.64 -27.10 -4.84
CA ASP A 888 -31.62 -27.11 -3.79
C ASP A 888 -31.76 -28.34 -2.88
N LEU A 889 -33.00 -28.73 -2.58
CA LEU A 889 -33.32 -29.92 -1.81
C LEU A 889 -33.06 -31.20 -2.62
N MET A 890 -33.26 -31.17 -3.94
CA MET A 890 -32.84 -32.24 -4.85
C MET A 890 -31.32 -32.33 -4.97
N ASP A 891 -30.59 -31.23 -5.07
CA ASP A 891 -29.13 -31.18 -5.10
C ASP A 891 -28.53 -31.69 -3.79
N LEU A 892 -29.15 -31.37 -2.65
CA LEU A 892 -28.78 -31.93 -1.35
C LEU A 892 -29.06 -33.45 -1.29
N LYS A 893 -30.19 -33.91 -1.84
CA LYS A 893 -30.54 -35.34 -1.94
C LYS A 893 -29.60 -36.08 -2.89
N ILE A 894 -29.25 -35.50 -4.03
CA ILE A 894 -28.29 -36.04 -4.98
C ILE A 894 -26.90 -36.08 -4.34
N GLY A 895 -26.49 -35.02 -3.64
CA GLY A 895 -25.23 -34.99 -2.87
C GLY A 895 -25.17 -36.05 -1.76
N LEU A 896 -26.27 -36.30 -1.05
CA LEU A 896 -26.37 -37.35 -0.04
C LEU A 896 -26.40 -38.76 -0.65
N LEU A 897 -27.08 -38.95 -1.79
CA LEU A 897 -27.10 -40.20 -2.55
C LEU A 897 -25.72 -40.55 -3.14
N VAL A 898 -25.01 -39.54 -3.65
CA VAL A 898 -23.66 -39.67 -4.23
C VAL A 898 -22.62 -39.94 -3.13
N ARG A 899 -22.74 -39.33 -1.95
CA ARG A 899 -21.78 -39.51 -0.83
C ARG A 899 -21.97 -40.83 -0.08
N ASN A 900 -23.18 -41.36 0.03
CA ASN A 900 -23.44 -42.59 0.80
C ASN A 900 -23.54 -43.88 -0.03
N ARG A 901 -23.54 -43.85 -1.37
CA ARG A 901 -23.73 -45.06 -2.22
C ARG A 901 -24.89 -45.97 -1.74
N VAL A 902 -25.93 -45.40 -1.14
CA VAL A 902 -27.10 -46.17 -0.69
C VAL A 902 -28.20 -46.08 -1.75
N THR A 903 -28.68 -47.24 -2.17
CA THR A 903 -29.77 -47.38 -3.15
C THR A 903 -31.07 -46.74 -2.65
N LEU A 904 -31.79 -46.11 -3.58
CA LEU A 904 -33.04 -45.34 -3.41
C LEU A 904 -34.12 -45.96 -2.51
N GLN A 905 -34.08 -47.28 -2.33
CA GLN A 905 -35.05 -48.08 -1.58
C GLN A 905 -34.88 -47.99 -0.05
N GLU A 906 -33.66 -47.73 0.45
CA GLU A 906 -33.40 -47.55 1.89
C GLU A 906 -33.74 -46.14 2.38
N VAL A 907 -33.62 -45.13 1.51
CA VAL A 907 -34.01 -43.75 1.85
C VAL A 907 -35.53 -43.65 2.05
N VAL A 908 -36.32 -44.34 1.24
CA VAL A 908 -37.79 -44.35 1.36
C VAL A 908 -38.27 -45.12 2.60
N SER A 909 -37.56 -46.19 3.01
CA SER A 909 -37.90 -46.94 4.22
C SER A 909 -37.47 -46.23 5.51
N HIS A 910 -36.34 -45.51 5.48
CA HIS A 910 -35.80 -44.81 6.65
C HIS A 910 -36.44 -43.43 6.90
N CYS A 911 -37.01 -42.78 5.87
CA CYS A 911 -37.75 -41.52 6.02
C CYS A 911 -39.06 -41.65 6.83
N LYS A 912 -39.61 -42.86 6.99
CA LYS A 912 -40.82 -43.06 7.82
C LYS A 912 -40.54 -43.04 9.34
N LYS A 913 -39.27 -42.96 9.79
CA LYS A 913 -38.91 -43.19 11.21
C LYS A 913 -38.00 -42.15 11.89
N LEU A 914 -37.77 -40.96 11.34
CA LEU A 914 -36.87 -39.99 11.98
C LEU A 914 -37.60 -38.75 12.54
N THR A 915 -37.71 -38.70 13.86
CA THR A 915 -38.14 -37.55 14.66
C THR A 915 -36.99 -36.56 14.89
N LYS A 916 -37.38 -35.32 15.22
CA LYS A 916 -36.59 -34.07 15.23
C LYS A 916 -35.26 -34.10 16.01
N LYS A 917 -35.02 -35.07 16.90
CA LYS A 917 -33.82 -35.13 17.75
C LYS A 917 -32.56 -35.70 17.08
N ASN A 918 -32.69 -36.52 16.03
CA ASN A 918 -31.51 -37.15 15.39
C ASN A 918 -30.83 -36.26 14.34
N LYS A 919 -31.39 -35.08 14.06
CA LYS A 919 -30.86 -34.12 13.06
C LYS A 919 -29.64 -33.36 13.56
N GLU A 920 -29.50 -33.22 14.88
CA GLU A 920 -28.38 -32.50 15.52
C GLU A 920 -27.16 -33.43 15.70
N GLN A 921 -27.35 -34.72 15.97
CA GLN A 921 -26.22 -35.66 16.16
C GLN A 921 -25.48 -36.05 14.86
N LEU A 922 -26.11 -35.91 13.69
CA LEU A 922 -25.45 -36.13 12.38
C LEU A 922 -24.69 -34.89 11.87
N SER A 923 -24.92 -33.72 12.46
CA SER A 923 -24.21 -32.48 12.13
C SER A 923 -22.76 -32.54 12.62
N ASP A 924 -22.53 -33.04 13.83
CA ASP A 924 -21.22 -33.03 14.49
C ASP A 924 -20.24 -34.06 13.90
N MET A 925 -20.73 -35.12 13.26
CA MET A 925 -19.88 -36.19 12.72
C MET A 925 -19.31 -35.87 11.33
N MET A 926 -19.66 -34.73 10.72
CA MET A 926 -19.21 -34.32 9.37
C MET A 926 -18.07 -33.27 9.36
N ALA A 927 -17.45 -32.99 10.50
CA ALA A 927 -16.40 -31.97 10.66
C ALA A 927 -14.95 -32.44 10.35
N LEU A 928 -14.75 -33.63 9.77
CA LEU A 928 -13.42 -34.12 9.37
C LEU A 928 -13.35 -34.32 7.84
N ASP A 929 -13.13 -33.24 7.09
CA ASP A 929 -12.36 -33.23 5.83
C ASP A 929 -12.25 -31.81 5.25
N LYS A 930 -11.18 -31.09 5.61
CA LYS A 930 -10.96 -29.67 5.24
C LYS A 930 -10.40 -29.43 3.83
N HIS A 931 -10.02 -30.46 3.05
CA HIS A 931 -9.25 -30.28 1.81
C HIS A 931 -9.98 -30.65 0.49
N LYS A 932 -11.22 -30.18 0.29
CA LYS A 932 -11.88 -30.15 -1.05
C LYS A 932 -12.44 -28.76 -1.34
N GLY A 933 -12.19 -28.24 -2.54
CA GLY A 933 -12.50 -26.86 -2.94
C GLY A 933 -13.98 -26.44 -2.81
N LEU A 934 -14.24 -25.14 -2.98
CA LEU A 934 -15.55 -24.46 -2.79
C LEU A 934 -16.73 -25.02 -3.61
N LYS A 935 -16.49 -25.97 -4.52
CA LYS A 935 -17.52 -26.66 -5.33
C LYS A 935 -18.06 -27.96 -4.69
N ALA A 936 -17.57 -28.38 -3.53
CA ALA A 936 -18.07 -29.59 -2.86
C ALA A 936 -19.46 -29.36 -2.22
N LEU A 937 -20.37 -30.33 -2.36
CA LEU A 937 -21.76 -30.31 -1.86
C LEU A 937 -21.87 -30.41 -0.32
N SER A 938 -21.37 -29.41 0.41
CA SER A 938 -21.72 -29.19 1.83
C SER A 938 -22.46 -27.88 1.99
N LYS A 939 -23.42 -27.83 2.92
CA LYS A 939 -24.23 -26.64 3.20
C LYS A 939 -23.34 -25.44 3.53
N GLU A 940 -22.34 -25.62 4.39
CA GLU A 940 -21.37 -24.56 4.75
C GLU A 940 -20.58 -24.01 3.57
N LYS A 941 -20.19 -24.85 2.60
CA LYS A 941 -19.43 -24.40 1.42
C LYS A 941 -20.32 -23.67 0.41
N ARG A 942 -21.61 -24.01 0.32
CA ARG A 942 -22.61 -23.28 -0.48
C ARG A 942 -22.95 -21.94 0.16
N ASP A 943 -23.15 -21.91 1.48
CA ASP A 943 -23.29 -20.67 2.25
C ASP A 943 -22.05 -19.76 2.05
N LYS A 944 -20.86 -20.34 2.00
CA LYS A 944 -19.61 -19.61 1.70
C LYS A 944 -19.55 -19.09 0.27
N LEU A 945 -20.11 -19.83 -0.70
CA LEU A 945 -20.20 -19.40 -2.10
C LEU A 945 -21.21 -18.27 -2.28
N GLU A 946 -22.36 -18.34 -1.62
CA GLU A 946 -23.32 -17.23 -1.54
C GLU A 946 -22.71 -16.00 -0.83
N ALA A 947 -21.95 -16.21 0.24
CA ALA A 947 -21.21 -15.13 0.90
C ALA A 947 -20.18 -14.48 -0.05
N TYR A 948 -19.47 -15.27 -0.88
CA TYR A 948 -18.60 -14.72 -1.92
C TYR A 948 -19.37 -13.98 -3.01
N GLN A 949 -20.55 -14.45 -3.41
CA GLN A 949 -21.40 -13.72 -4.36
C GLN A 949 -21.86 -12.37 -3.79
N HIS A 950 -22.28 -12.34 -2.51
CA HIS A 950 -22.60 -11.11 -1.81
C HIS A 950 -21.38 -10.17 -1.70
N LEU A 951 -20.19 -10.72 -1.43
CA LEU A 951 -18.94 -9.96 -1.41
C LEU A 951 -18.61 -9.38 -2.80
N PHE A 952 -18.72 -10.17 -3.86
CA PHE A 952 -18.46 -9.69 -5.22
C PHE A 952 -19.47 -8.63 -5.65
N TYR A 953 -20.74 -8.79 -5.27
CA TYR A 953 -21.75 -7.77 -5.46
C TYR A 953 -21.43 -6.48 -4.70
N LEU A 954 -20.92 -6.57 -3.47
CA LEU A 954 -20.43 -5.42 -2.71
C LEU A 954 -19.23 -4.76 -3.40
N LEU A 955 -18.25 -5.53 -3.88
CA LEU A 955 -17.09 -5.01 -4.61
C LEU A 955 -17.47 -4.35 -5.95
N GLN A 956 -18.49 -4.86 -6.63
CA GLN A 956 -19.03 -4.26 -7.87
C GLN A 956 -19.74 -2.93 -7.60
N THR A 957 -20.54 -2.86 -6.53
CA THR A 957 -21.37 -1.69 -6.20
C THR A 957 -20.60 -0.59 -5.46
N GLN A 958 -19.56 -0.95 -4.71
CA GLN A 958 -18.70 -0.01 -3.98
C GLN A 958 -17.30 0.06 -4.60
N PRO A 959 -17.07 1.00 -5.54
CA PRO A 959 -15.83 1.04 -6.33
C PRO A 959 -14.57 1.41 -5.54
N LEU A 960 -14.70 1.93 -4.32
CA LEU A 960 -13.58 2.36 -3.48
C LEU A 960 -12.65 1.20 -3.10
N TYR A 961 -13.21 0.04 -2.77
CA TYR A 961 -12.41 -1.13 -2.37
C TYR A 961 -11.50 -1.61 -3.50
N LEU A 962 -12.06 -1.75 -4.70
CA LEU A 962 -11.29 -2.16 -5.87
C LEU A 962 -10.34 -1.05 -6.36
N ALA A 963 -10.71 0.22 -6.21
CA ALA A 963 -9.83 1.35 -6.53
C ALA A 963 -8.57 1.38 -5.65
N GLN A 964 -8.71 1.11 -4.35
CA GLN A 964 -7.59 0.98 -3.42
C GLN A 964 -6.74 -0.27 -3.73
N LEU A 965 -7.39 -1.39 -4.08
CA LEU A 965 -6.69 -2.61 -4.49
C LEU A 965 -5.83 -2.39 -5.75
N ILE A 966 -6.37 -1.73 -6.78
CA ILE A 966 -5.63 -1.38 -8.00
C ILE A 966 -4.42 -0.48 -7.68
N PHE A 967 -4.52 0.37 -6.67
CA PHE A 967 -3.44 1.27 -6.26
C PHE A 967 -2.25 0.52 -5.62
N LEU A 968 -2.53 -0.46 -4.76
CA LEU A 968 -1.54 -1.25 -4.00
C LEU A 968 -0.71 -2.19 -4.88
N MET A 969 -1.06 -2.35 -6.17
CA MET A 969 -0.38 -3.29 -7.06
C MET A 969 0.99 -2.77 -7.56
N PRO A 970 2.02 -3.65 -7.59
CA PRO A 970 3.36 -3.30 -8.04
C PRO A 970 3.42 -3.05 -9.55
N GLN A 971 4.04 -1.93 -9.95
CA GLN A 971 4.07 -1.41 -11.33
C GLN A 971 4.94 -2.22 -12.33
N ASN A 972 5.68 -3.23 -11.85
CA ASN A 972 6.76 -3.89 -12.59
C ASN A 972 6.37 -5.21 -13.29
N LYS A 973 5.12 -5.68 -13.18
CA LYS A 973 4.60 -6.86 -13.90
C LYS A 973 3.33 -6.51 -14.67
N SER A 974 3.12 -7.19 -15.80
CA SER A 974 1.98 -6.99 -16.73
C SER A 974 0.66 -6.72 -15.99
N THR A 975 -0.07 -5.68 -16.38
CA THR A 975 -1.42 -5.34 -15.88
C THR A 975 -2.45 -6.44 -16.14
N SER A 976 -2.09 -7.46 -16.93
CA SER A 976 -2.94 -8.59 -17.30
C SER A 976 -3.59 -9.31 -16.12
N PHE A 977 -2.93 -9.48 -14.97
CA PHE A 977 -3.55 -10.16 -13.82
C PHE A 977 -4.74 -9.36 -13.27
N MET A 978 -4.56 -8.05 -13.05
CA MET A 978 -5.63 -7.17 -12.56
C MET A 978 -6.70 -6.96 -13.62
N GLU A 979 -6.34 -6.94 -14.90
CA GLU A 979 -7.31 -6.93 -16.00
C GLU A 979 -8.19 -8.17 -15.94
N THR A 980 -7.62 -9.37 -15.78
CA THR A 980 -8.39 -10.60 -15.65
C THR A 980 -9.29 -10.57 -14.41
N VAL A 981 -8.78 -10.17 -13.25
CA VAL A 981 -9.59 -10.13 -12.00
C VAL A 981 -10.73 -9.12 -12.12
N ILE A 982 -10.45 -7.88 -12.51
CA ILE A 982 -11.47 -6.83 -12.61
C ILE A 982 -12.46 -7.14 -13.74
N PHE A 983 -12.00 -7.52 -14.93
CA PHE A 983 -12.93 -7.82 -16.02
C PHE A 983 -13.76 -9.06 -15.75
N THR A 984 -13.24 -10.08 -15.06
CA THR A 984 -14.05 -11.24 -14.66
C THR A 984 -15.09 -10.84 -13.62
N LEU A 985 -14.73 -10.01 -12.63
CA LEU A 985 -15.68 -9.52 -11.63
C LEU A 985 -16.82 -8.69 -12.24
N PHE A 986 -16.58 -7.95 -13.32
CA PHE A 986 -17.61 -7.16 -14.01
C PHE A 986 -18.09 -7.82 -15.32
N ASN A 987 -17.85 -9.12 -15.51
CA ASN A 987 -18.25 -9.88 -16.69
C ASN A 987 -17.93 -9.18 -18.03
N TYR A 988 -16.74 -8.56 -18.11
CA TYR A 988 -16.24 -7.77 -19.25
C TYR A 988 -17.17 -6.61 -19.67
N GLY A 989 -18.08 -6.17 -18.78
CA GLY A 989 -19.06 -5.14 -19.05
C GLY A 989 -20.04 -5.53 -20.17
N SER A 990 -20.41 -6.82 -20.26
CA SER A 990 -21.38 -7.31 -21.25
C SER A 990 -22.72 -6.60 -21.12
N ASP A 991 -23.20 -6.40 -19.89
CA ASP A 991 -24.48 -5.75 -19.60
C ASP A 991 -24.35 -4.27 -19.27
N CYS A 992 -25.41 -3.50 -19.54
CA CYS A 992 -25.45 -2.05 -19.27
C CYS A 992 -25.17 -1.71 -17.79
N ARG A 993 -25.62 -2.56 -16.86
CA ARG A 993 -25.38 -2.41 -15.42
C ARG A 993 -23.90 -2.55 -15.08
N GLU A 994 -23.28 -3.63 -15.55
CA GLU A 994 -21.89 -3.94 -15.25
C GLU A 994 -20.94 -2.96 -15.94
N ALA A 995 -21.26 -2.53 -17.16
CA ALA A 995 -20.54 -1.47 -17.87
C ALA A 995 -20.60 -0.13 -17.13
N PHE A 996 -21.74 0.22 -16.53
CA PHE A 996 -21.89 1.42 -15.72
C PHE A 996 -21.05 1.34 -14.43
N LEU A 997 -21.13 0.23 -13.69
CA LEU A 997 -20.39 0.03 -12.44
C LEU A 997 -18.88 -0.04 -12.68
N LEU A 998 -18.44 -0.69 -13.76
CA LEU A 998 -17.04 -0.72 -14.17
C LEU A 998 -16.52 0.69 -14.54
N LEU A 999 -17.34 1.51 -15.19
CA LEU A 999 -17.00 2.91 -15.47
C LEU A 999 -16.91 3.74 -14.18
N GLN A 1000 -17.78 3.48 -13.19
CA GLN A 1000 -17.68 4.09 -11.87
C GLN A 1000 -16.40 3.69 -11.14
N LEU A 1001 -16.00 2.42 -11.23
CA LEU A 1001 -14.72 1.94 -10.71
C LEU A 1001 -13.54 2.66 -11.35
N PHE A 1002 -13.47 2.72 -12.69
CA PHE A 1002 -12.40 3.45 -13.37
C PHE A 1002 -12.37 4.94 -13.00
N THR A 1003 -13.54 5.56 -12.81
CA THR A 1003 -13.64 6.95 -12.37
C THR A 1003 -13.05 7.15 -10.97
N ALA A 1004 -13.38 6.27 -10.02
CA ALA A 1004 -12.87 6.32 -8.66
C ALA A 1004 -11.35 6.03 -8.60
N ALA A 1005 -10.91 4.96 -9.29
CA ALA A 1005 -9.50 4.56 -9.33
C ALA A 1005 -8.61 5.61 -10.00
N LEU A 1006 -9.07 6.23 -11.10
CA LEU A 1006 -8.31 7.26 -11.81
C LEU A 1006 -8.18 8.55 -10.99
N ARG A 1007 -9.24 8.96 -10.27
CA ARG A 1007 -9.17 10.09 -9.33
C ARG A 1007 -8.16 9.83 -8.21
N HIS A 1008 -8.20 8.64 -7.64
CA HIS A 1008 -7.28 8.23 -6.58
C HIS A 1008 -5.83 8.15 -7.09
N GLU A 1009 -5.60 7.58 -8.28
CA GLU A 1009 -4.27 7.50 -8.90
C GLU A 1009 -3.69 8.89 -9.20
N ILE A 1010 -4.49 9.83 -9.69
CA ILE A 1010 -4.03 11.21 -9.93
C ILE A 1010 -3.74 11.94 -8.61
N GLN A 1011 -4.63 11.82 -7.61
CA GLN A 1011 -4.45 12.47 -6.31
C GLN A 1011 -3.21 12.00 -5.58
N VAL A 1012 -2.80 10.74 -5.72
CA VAL A 1012 -1.73 10.15 -4.91
C VAL A 1012 -0.42 9.92 -5.69
N LYS A 1013 -0.45 9.54 -6.98
CA LYS A 1013 0.76 9.15 -7.75
C LYS A 1013 1.29 10.19 -8.74
N VAL A 1014 0.49 11.20 -9.10
CA VAL A 1014 0.87 12.18 -10.15
C VAL A 1014 1.28 13.48 -9.48
N ASP A 1015 2.57 13.79 -9.40
CA ASP A 1015 3.08 15.01 -8.77
C ASP A 1015 3.24 16.15 -9.77
N ARG A 1016 3.40 15.82 -11.06
CA ARG A 1016 3.39 16.79 -12.17
C ARG A 1016 2.43 16.36 -13.28
N PRO A 1017 1.72 17.28 -13.95
CA PRO A 1017 0.79 16.94 -15.06
C PRO A 1017 1.44 16.13 -16.20
N GLN A 1018 2.75 16.31 -16.41
CA GLN A 1018 3.55 15.68 -17.45
C GLN A 1018 3.85 14.19 -17.16
N GLU A 1019 3.75 13.77 -15.90
CA GLU A 1019 3.97 12.38 -15.45
C GLU A 1019 2.85 11.43 -15.89
N VAL A 1020 1.66 11.96 -16.19
CA VAL A 1020 0.57 11.17 -16.81
C VAL A 1020 0.95 10.69 -18.22
N VAL A 1021 1.83 11.43 -18.92
CA VAL A 1021 2.25 11.17 -20.30
C VAL A 1021 3.59 10.42 -20.37
N THR A 1022 4.47 10.65 -19.38
CA THR A 1022 5.81 10.04 -19.29
C THR A 1022 5.83 8.77 -18.45
N GLY A 1023 4.99 8.68 -17.41
CA GLY A 1023 4.78 7.49 -16.60
C GLY A 1023 3.85 6.48 -17.27
N SER A 1024 3.69 5.32 -16.63
CA SER A 1024 2.78 4.26 -17.07
C SER A 1024 1.61 4.06 -16.10
N PRO A 1025 0.66 5.02 -16.00
CA PRO A 1025 -0.46 4.93 -15.08
C PRO A 1025 -1.27 3.64 -15.30
N THR A 1026 -1.49 2.90 -14.22
CA THR A 1026 -2.07 1.55 -14.25
C THR A 1026 -3.53 1.59 -14.68
N VAL A 1027 -4.30 2.58 -14.17
CA VAL A 1027 -5.72 2.70 -14.49
C VAL A 1027 -5.93 3.09 -15.95
N ILE A 1028 -5.06 3.96 -16.49
CA ILE A 1028 -5.10 4.36 -17.91
C ILE A 1028 -4.76 3.17 -18.82
N LYS A 1029 -3.74 2.37 -18.48
CA LYS A 1029 -3.42 1.14 -19.22
C LYS A 1029 -4.57 0.13 -19.23
N MET A 1030 -5.18 -0.12 -18.08
CA MET A 1030 -6.33 -1.02 -17.95
C MET A 1030 -7.54 -0.51 -18.75
N LEU A 1031 -7.80 0.80 -18.74
CA LEU A 1031 -8.87 1.43 -19.51
C LEU A 1031 -8.62 1.30 -21.02
N VAL A 1032 -7.39 1.54 -21.48
CA VAL A 1032 -7.01 1.34 -22.89
C VAL A 1032 -7.12 -0.13 -23.28
N SER A 1033 -6.70 -1.05 -22.40
CA SER A 1033 -6.86 -2.49 -22.60
C SER A 1033 -8.34 -2.89 -22.74
N PHE A 1034 -9.23 -2.37 -21.88
CA PHE A 1034 -10.68 -2.61 -22.00
C PHE A 1034 -11.23 -2.21 -23.38
N TYR A 1035 -10.84 -1.04 -23.89
CA TYR A 1035 -11.26 -0.58 -25.21
C TYR A 1035 -10.50 -1.22 -26.39
N ARG A 1036 -9.45 -2.01 -26.13
CA ARG A 1036 -8.81 -2.86 -27.16
C ARG A 1036 -9.57 -4.17 -27.38
N HIS A 1037 -10.36 -4.62 -26.41
CA HIS A 1037 -11.17 -5.83 -26.52
C HIS A 1037 -12.52 -5.55 -27.22
N ALA A 1038 -13.20 -6.62 -27.67
CA ALA A 1038 -14.21 -6.70 -28.74
C ALA A 1038 -15.21 -5.53 -28.96
N ARG A 1039 -15.63 -4.78 -27.92
CA ARG A 1039 -16.55 -3.64 -28.07
C ARG A 1039 -15.88 -2.33 -28.55
N GLY A 1040 -14.60 -2.10 -28.26
CA GLY A 1040 -13.89 -0.85 -28.64
C GLY A 1040 -13.14 -0.89 -29.98
N GLN A 1041 -12.86 -2.09 -30.49
CA GLN A 1041 -12.17 -2.27 -31.78
C GLN A 1041 -13.04 -1.86 -32.98
N ASN A 1042 -14.35 -2.13 -32.94
CA ASN A 1042 -15.30 -1.72 -33.98
C ASN A 1042 -15.34 -0.20 -34.14
N ALA A 1043 -15.37 0.52 -33.01
CA ALA A 1043 -15.32 1.98 -32.98
C ALA A 1043 -14.04 2.58 -33.60
N LEU A 1044 -12.88 2.00 -33.30
CA LEU A 1044 -11.60 2.43 -33.89
C LEU A 1044 -11.56 2.13 -35.39
N LYS A 1045 -12.11 0.99 -35.81
CA LYS A 1045 -12.27 0.62 -37.22
C LYS A 1045 -13.22 1.56 -37.96
N ASP A 1046 -14.25 2.07 -37.31
CA ASP A 1046 -15.19 3.02 -37.92
C ASP A 1046 -14.58 4.43 -38.08
N ILE A 1047 -13.79 4.88 -37.09
CA ILE A 1047 -13.18 6.22 -37.11
C ILE A 1047 -11.93 6.26 -37.99
N LEU A 1048 -10.99 5.34 -37.79
CA LEU A 1048 -9.69 5.33 -38.48
C LEU A 1048 -9.71 4.48 -39.74
N GLY A 1049 -10.60 3.50 -39.84
CA GLY A 1049 -10.64 2.58 -40.97
C GLY A 1049 -10.88 3.25 -42.33
N PRO A 1050 -11.77 4.25 -42.47
CA PRO A 1050 -11.91 4.99 -43.73
C PRO A 1050 -10.59 5.67 -44.13
N SER A 1051 -9.99 6.47 -43.25
CA SER A 1051 -8.76 7.21 -43.56
C SER A 1051 -7.54 6.31 -43.76
N ILE A 1052 -7.44 5.18 -43.04
CA ILE A 1052 -6.38 4.19 -43.25
C ILE A 1052 -6.61 3.47 -44.60
N ARG A 1053 -7.85 3.17 -44.97
CA ARG A 1053 -8.17 2.64 -46.31
C ARG A 1053 -7.83 3.64 -47.40
N ASP A 1054 -8.16 4.92 -47.22
CA ASP A 1054 -7.82 5.98 -48.18
C ASP A 1054 -6.29 6.10 -48.36
N VAL A 1055 -5.53 6.06 -47.26
CA VAL A 1055 -4.06 6.06 -47.27
C VAL A 1055 -3.46 4.80 -47.90
N LEU A 1056 -4.03 3.63 -47.65
CA LEU A 1056 -3.58 2.35 -48.24
C LEU A 1056 -3.96 2.21 -49.72
N GLN A 1057 -5.06 2.83 -50.15
CA GLN A 1057 -5.53 2.81 -51.53
C GLN A 1057 -4.82 3.85 -52.40
N ASP A 1058 -4.36 4.96 -51.81
CA ASP A 1058 -3.62 5.98 -52.53
C ASP A 1058 -2.15 5.57 -52.75
N ARG A 1059 -1.90 4.96 -53.93
CA ARG A 1059 -0.55 4.57 -54.36
C ARG A 1059 0.40 5.75 -54.61
N SER A 1060 -0.09 7.00 -54.61
CA SER A 1060 0.71 8.21 -54.86
C SER A 1060 1.17 8.94 -53.59
N LEU A 1061 0.76 8.45 -52.42
CA LEU A 1061 1.00 9.12 -51.14
C LEU A 1061 2.47 8.96 -50.68
N ASN A 1062 3.23 10.07 -50.69
CA ASN A 1062 4.60 10.10 -50.19
C ASN A 1062 4.69 10.86 -48.85
N ILE A 1063 4.85 10.13 -47.73
CA ILE A 1063 4.88 10.67 -46.35
C ILE A 1063 6.32 10.89 -45.84
N ARG A 1064 7.33 10.84 -46.72
CA ARG A 1064 8.74 11.03 -46.33
C ARG A 1064 8.96 12.47 -45.84
N THR A 1065 9.62 12.62 -44.70
CA THR A 1065 9.85 13.89 -43.99
C THR A 1065 11.34 14.26 -43.90
N ASP A 1066 12.22 13.43 -44.47
CA ASP A 1066 13.67 13.69 -44.54
C ASP A 1066 14.00 14.68 -45.67
N PRO A 1067 14.56 15.86 -45.36
CA PRO A 1067 14.81 16.92 -46.34
C PRO A 1067 15.76 16.53 -47.47
N LEU A 1068 16.70 15.59 -47.28
CA LEU A 1068 17.66 15.17 -48.33
C LEU A 1068 17.02 14.28 -49.40
N GLU A 1069 16.14 13.38 -48.99
CA GLU A 1069 15.36 12.51 -49.87
C GLU A 1069 14.24 13.27 -50.59
N ILE A 1070 13.58 14.20 -49.87
CA ILE A 1070 12.64 15.14 -50.46
C ILE A 1070 13.35 16.02 -51.49
N TYR A 1071 14.57 16.49 -51.23
CA TYR A 1071 15.35 17.31 -52.16
C TYR A 1071 15.73 16.56 -53.45
N LYS A 1072 16.14 15.28 -53.36
CA LYS A 1072 16.39 14.43 -54.54
C LYS A 1072 15.12 14.12 -55.33
N SER A 1073 14.01 13.81 -54.65
CA SER A 1073 12.70 13.61 -55.29
C SER A 1073 12.14 14.90 -55.88
N TRP A 1074 12.43 16.05 -55.24
CA TRP A 1074 11.95 17.36 -55.63
C TRP A 1074 12.70 17.89 -56.84
N ILE A 1075 14.03 17.72 -56.95
CA ILE A 1075 14.81 18.07 -58.16
C ILE A 1075 14.29 17.28 -59.38
N ASN A 1076 14.13 15.97 -59.24
CA ASN A 1076 13.62 15.11 -60.32
C ASN A 1076 12.17 15.45 -60.72
N GLN A 1077 11.34 15.92 -59.78
CA GLN A 1077 9.97 16.36 -60.07
C GLN A 1077 9.90 17.81 -60.59
N THR A 1078 10.75 18.72 -60.12
CA THR A 1078 10.77 20.14 -60.54
C THR A 1078 11.34 20.34 -61.95
N GLU A 1079 12.21 19.46 -62.42
CA GLU A 1079 12.65 19.44 -63.84
C GLU A 1079 11.57 18.87 -64.77
N SER A 1080 10.73 17.96 -64.28
CA SER A 1080 9.67 17.33 -65.09
C SER A 1080 8.38 18.15 -65.21
N GLN A 1081 8.14 19.09 -64.29
CA GLN A 1081 6.88 19.81 -64.19
C GLN A 1081 7.10 21.28 -63.80
N THR A 1082 7.62 22.05 -64.74
CA THR A 1082 7.44 23.50 -64.72
C THR A 1082 5.95 23.86 -64.76
N GLY A 1083 5.38 24.17 -63.58
CA GLY A 1083 4.44 25.29 -63.47
C GLY A 1083 3.17 25.11 -62.62
N GLN A 1084 3.26 25.40 -61.31
CA GLN A 1084 2.21 25.82 -60.35
C GLN A 1084 1.50 24.78 -59.44
N LYS A 1085 1.17 25.22 -58.20
CA LYS A 1085 0.80 24.43 -56.99
C LYS A 1085 -0.48 24.96 -56.32
N ARG A 1086 -1.33 24.08 -55.75
CA ARG A 1086 -2.25 24.39 -54.63
C ARG A 1086 -2.51 23.19 -53.69
N CYS A 1087 -2.87 23.50 -52.44
CA CYS A 1087 -2.95 22.64 -51.24
C CYS A 1087 -4.38 22.67 -50.65
N VAL A 1088 -4.85 21.61 -49.97
CA VAL A 1088 -6.11 21.62 -49.17
C VAL A 1088 -5.98 20.85 -47.85
N SER A 1089 -6.81 21.31 -46.91
CA SER A 1089 -6.92 21.15 -45.46
C SER A 1089 -8.05 20.22 -44.96
N HIS A 1090 -7.98 19.92 -43.65
CA HIS A 1090 -9.05 19.61 -42.67
C HIS A 1090 -9.47 18.15 -42.39
N ILE A 1091 -9.54 17.82 -41.08
CA ILE A 1091 -10.24 16.67 -40.50
C ILE A 1091 -11.16 17.17 -39.38
N ASN A 1092 -12.39 16.64 -39.34
CA ASN A 1092 -13.45 16.95 -38.38
C ASN A 1092 -13.75 15.75 -37.45
N THR A 1093 -14.35 16.01 -36.28
CA THR A 1093 -14.35 15.16 -35.07
C THR A 1093 -15.59 14.27 -34.86
N HIS A 1094 -15.40 12.98 -34.56
CA HIS A 1094 -16.34 12.12 -33.81
C HIS A 1094 -15.59 11.21 -32.82
N LEU A 1095 -15.81 11.37 -31.49
CA LEU A 1095 -15.22 10.55 -30.41
C LEU A 1095 -16.30 10.17 -29.36
N TRP A 1096 -16.20 8.96 -28.79
CA TRP A 1096 -17.19 8.28 -27.92
C TRP A 1096 -17.42 8.91 -26.53
N TYR A 1097 -18.62 8.73 -25.95
CA TYR A 1097 -19.04 9.30 -24.65
C TYR A 1097 -18.22 8.79 -23.45
N GLY A 1098 -17.87 7.50 -23.38
CA GLY A 1098 -17.08 6.93 -22.27
C GLY A 1098 -15.63 7.44 -22.23
N LEU A 1099 -14.98 7.56 -23.39
CA LEU A 1099 -13.65 8.16 -23.53
C LEU A 1099 -13.68 9.69 -23.30
N ARG A 1100 -14.76 10.37 -23.73
CA ARG A 1100 -14.99 11.79 -23.42
C ARG A 1100 -15.25 12.04 -21.94
N TYR A 1101 -15.98 11.15 -21.27
CA TYR A 1101 -16.30 11.25 -19.85
C TYR A 1101 -15.07 10.99 -19.00
N THR A 1102 -14.28 9.95 -19.28
CA THR A 1102 -13.02 9.68 -18.58
C THR A 1102 -11.95 10.74 -18.88
N ALA A 1103 -11.85 11.25 -20.10
CA ALA A 1103 -10.99 12.41 -20.41
C ALA A 1103 -11.45 13.70 -19.71
N LYS A 1104 -12.77 13.88 -19.52
CA LYS A 1104 -13.33 14.96 -18.71
C LYS A 1104 -12.97 14.79 -17.24
N VAL A 1105 -13.11 13.58 -16.69
CA VAL A 1105 -12.73 13.26 -15.30
C VAL A 1105 -11.23 13.44 -15.07
N LEU A 1106 -10.38 13.00 -16.01
CA LEU A 1106 -8.93 13.21 -15.99
C LEU A 1106 -8.59 14.70 -15.96
N ARG A 1107 -9.22 15.50 -16.82
CA ARG A 1107 -9.06 16.96 -16.82
C ARG A 1107 -9.52 17.57 -15.50
N ASP A 1108 -10.72 17.21 -15.04
CA ASP A 1108 -11.33 17.79 -13.84
C ASP A 1108 -10.49 17.45 -12.60
N ALA A 1109 -9.96 16.22 -12.49
CA ALA A 1109 -9.07 15.79 -11.41
C ALA A 1109 -7.68 16.44 -11.47
N LEU A 1110 -7.09 16.60 -12.67
CA LEU A 1110 -5.82 17.32 -12.85
C LEU A 1110 -5.96 18.81 -12.55
N GLN A 1111 -7.10 19.42 -12.90
CA GLN A 1111 -7.38 20.83 -12.61
C GLN A 1111 -7.66 21.07 -11.11
N GLU A 1112 -8.25 20.09 -10.43
CA GLU A 1112 -8.46 20.10 -8.98
C GLU A 1112 -7.13 19.97 -8.22
N LYS A 1113 -6.22 19.08 -8.66
CA LYS A 1113 -4.89 18.90 -8.04
C LYS A 1113 -3.89 20.00 -8.41
N PHE A 1114 -3.92 20.48 -9.65
CA PHE A 1114 -2.99 21.49 -10.20
C PHE A 1114 -3.73 22.75 -10.69
N PRO A 1115 -4.28 23.58 -9.80
CA PRO A 1115 -5.06 24.76 -10.18
C PRO A 1115 -4.22 25.87 -10.87
N GLN A 1116 -2.89 25.75 -10.85
CA GLN A 1116 -1.96 26.67 -11.52
C GLN A 1116 -1.59 26.25 -12.96
N ALA A 1117 -1.94 25.03 -13.38
CA ALA A 1117 -1.68 24.56 -14.74
C ALA A 1117 -2.58 25.28 -15.75
N GLY A 1118 -2.01 25.80 -16.84
CA GLY A 1118 -2.78 26.49 -17.88
C GLY A 1118 -3.72 25.54 -18.64
N GLU A 1119 -4.86 26.04 -19.12
CA GLU A 1119 -5.80 25.20 -19.91
C GLU A 1119 -5.09 24.52 -21.08
N ASP A 1120 -4.20 25.21 -21.81
CA ASP A 1120 -3.41 24.64 -22.92
C ASP A 1120 -2.49 23.50 -22.48
N GLU A 1121 -1.98 23.50 -21.25
CA GLU A 1121 -1.14 22.43 -20.72
C GLU A 1121 -1.97 21.19 -20.36
N LEU A 1122 -3.14 21.41 -19.75
CA LEU A 1122 -4.15 20.37 -19.49
C LEU A 1122 -4.73 19.78 -20.79
N TYR A 1123 -4.96 20.60 -21.81
CA TYR A 1123 -5.37 20.17 -23.15
C TYR A 1123 -4.25 19.48 -23.93
N LYS A 1124 -2.98 19.86 -23.73
CA LYS A 1124 -1.82 19.14 -24.30
C LYS A 1124 -1.71 17.74 -23.72
N VAL A 1125 -1.88 17.55 -22.41
CA VAL A 1125 -1.94 16.21 -21.77
C VAL A 1125 -3.10 15.37 -22.34
N ARG A 1126 -4.25 16.00 -22.62
CA ARG A 1126 -5.40 15.38 -23.30
C ARG A 1126 -5.12 14.97 -24.75
N LEU A 1127 -4.35 15.75 -25.50
CA LEU A 1127 -4.01 15.50 -26.92
C LEU A 1127 -2.77 14.60 -27.11
N SER A 1128 -1.82 14.64 -26.18
CA SER A 1128 -0.58 13.85 -26.23
C SER A 1128 -0.80 12.39 -25.88
N ASN A 1129 -1.70 12.07 -24.94
CA ASN A 1129 -2.11 10.68 -24.69
C ASN A 1129 -2.89 10.10 -25.88
N VAL A 1130 -3.78 10.88 -26.50
CA VAL A 1130 -4.45 10.47 -27.76
C VAL A 1130 -3.45 10.25 -28.90
N LYS A 1131 -2.36 11.04 -28.99
CA LYS A 1131 -1.28 10.90 -30.00
C LYS A 1131 -0.28 9.76 -29.72
N LYS A 1132 0.07 9.47 -28.46
CA LYS A 1132 0.93 8.32 -28.10
C LYS A 1132 0.18 7.00 -28.29
N ASP A 1133 -1.11 6.97 -27.94
CA ASP A 1133 -1.94 5.78 -28.08
C ASP A 1133 -2.27 5.45 -29.56
N THR A 1134 -2.38 6.47 -30.44
CA THR A 1134 -2.46 6.24 -31.89
C THR A 1134 -1.15 5.74 -32.50
N LYS A 1135 0.03 6.17 -31.99
CA LYS A 1135 1.33 5.63 -32.43
C LYS A 1135 1.55 4.15 -32.02
N LEU A 1136 1.01 3.73 -30.87
CA LEU A 1136 1.07 2.34 -30.41
C LEU A 1136 -0.02 1.43 -31.04
N LEU A 1137 -1.06 2.03 -31.63
CA LEU A 1137 -2.13 1.33 -32.38
C LEU A 1137 -1.76 1.07 -33.86
N ILE A 1138 -0.78 1.79 -34.42
CA ILE A 1138 -0.36 1.64 -35.84
C ILE A 1138 0.82 0.66 -36.00
N PHE A 1139 1.55 0.34 -34.92
CA PHE A 1139 2.77 -0.46 -34.98
C PHE A 1139 2.67 -1.85 -34.29
N ARG A 1140 1.46 -2.41 -34.16
CA ARG A 1140 1.28 -3.84 -33.88
C ARG A 1140 0.11 -4.42 -34.66
#